data_AF-A0A1Q6KIS0-F1
#
_entry.id   AF-A0A1Q6KIS0-F1
#
_cell.length_a   1.000
_cell.length_b   1.000
_cell.length_c   1.000
_cell.angle_alpha   90.00
_cell.angle_beta   90.00
_cell.angle_gamma   90.00
#
_symmetry.space_group_name_H-M   'P 1'
#
loop_
_entity.id
_entity.type
_entity.pdbx_description
1 polymer ?
#
loop_
_entity_poly.entity_id
_entity_poly.type
_entity_poly.pdbx_seq_one_letter_code
_entity_poly.pdbx_strand_id
1 'polypeptide(L)'
;MLKKQRFKFLIILFVITLVIVAIKGLVPKSKAEETTEIQVTYNSGKGTGKSVVTTQKIANNTNRKIVLSKNEMDFDGGTTEIDGHLYKMVLTGWQITELTQNGKKVTENLDTIYAQNGLYNVPKGVTAIEVTAIYGKAIYVRSPYDKMYYDEYHIFNNGENASAENGQVEQSSDENYGTSSDDAVATLKRAYELIEENANNTVYDNLFVLCGDLYEINYNAEGAEFAVDNEGTYKNYSSDYLGYQTGSNKPVTITSNDDKKYTLYLGAKDEEIEIYSSLRFDNINIKYLPEDNITDIHGTEVTTKTYLNLADLSFFSTGFFEATENVGTEEEMNVLYGNLSSVILNSGTWNPLVARDSTIISELAKNNYLQIGGNTTISKLQIGFKNSSDTDTIVNPPIVKITGGNIKELIGTKDANLMFINFEDTNEGVNYKTAGKIQKWKNVFLENSYVIIDNGLKDVENMSVPEKSGLKLSNNEEITGNFNGGGELYLDSNICFTIGGDITGTTKLILTPSIVNGKNVIVGGINHPYIKVKGASTARAQSQASDEIISGESKYTILSQKSDYSYYYIEQDVEISNFVEIKSTNINDKIYTGSIGDNTGSSAEDISILEIGSYTQDVELNYEFYKNSTNPNKYANISRQFVLKTDKQTATTIPSGTEILMIYNGKNYNYVVNTDTDSVNLSLFKDEDGNTFKQISNLQSADGVTKEVNGVTGDTLYNYSESFRFIVSFANIINNNASIKAGSYYSMINILDSESWIDSEQIENTNKINISQVVFKPSSINTELEKYEPNGVVTIKSAGTVQTFNGEGKQLYGNIKIYNAEGKQVDIPIGSEITLNGNTCTIVNGTTQCKFLDNCTDSGTSYNFDFKMDMKNVLEQNQLLAGNYKIKFAYAFAQNDLLNGNIAGWIDVPLTIIDYSDNYGIDVSIDNSENLAEDKLQLITKGKEEVRIIHTNCSGQLENPFVKVSVVEKTSDFDYSATENSKKITVNDNGDGSYKVAFSDSLDVGTYRVIFELFDKYGNKMSENFANFIVRL
;
A
#
# COMPACT_ATOMS: atom_id res chain seq x y z
N MET A 1 -35.72 51.44 -1.99
CA MET A 1 -35.31 50.01 -2.04
C MET A 1 -33.99 49.78 -2.80
N LEU A 2 -33.72 50.43 -3.94
CA LEU A 2 -32.49 50.24 -4.73
C LEU A 2 -31.14 50.57 -4.04
N LYS A 3 -31.10 51.49 -3.06
CA LYS A 3 -29.84 51.85 -2.36
C LYS A 3 -29.35 50.75 -1.40
N LYS A 4 -30.25 49.97 -0.78
CA LYS A 4 -29.89 48.87 0.14
C LYS A 4 -29.36 47.64 -0.61
N GLN A 5 -29.86 47.39 -1.82
CA GLN A 5 -29.37 46.32 -2.70
C GLN A 5 -27.97 46.62 -3.24
N ARG A 6 -27.70 47.87 -3.66
CA ARG A 6 -26.36 48.27 -4.11
C ARG A 6 -25.31 48.23 -2.99
N PHE A 7 -25.69 48.57 -1.76
CA PHE A 7 -24.77 48.48 -0.61
C PHE A 7 -24.47 47.03 -0.20
N LYS A 8 -25.47 46.13 -0.24
CA LYS A 8 -25.25 44.68 -0.06
C LYS A 8 -24.38 44.09 -1.17
N PHE A 9 -24.59 44.50 -2.42
CA PHE A 9 -23.77 44.04 -3.54
C PHE A 9 -22.32 44.52 -3.41
N LEU A 10 -22.09 45.76 -2.95
CA LEU A 10 -20.75 46.29 -2.70
C LEU A 10 -20.05 45.59 -1.53
N ILE A 11 -20.77 45.27 -0.44
CA ILE A 11 -20.21 44.50 0.68
C ILE A 11 -19.87 43.08 0.24
N ILE A 12 -20.75 42.43 -0.55
CA ILE A 12 -20.47 41.09 -1.10
C ILE A 12 -19.26 41.15 -2.04
N LEU A 13 -19.16 42.17 -2.91
CA LEU A 13 -17.98 42.34 -3.77
C LEU A 13 -16.71 42.57 -2.95
N PHE A 14 -16.79 43.37 -1.86
CA PHE A 14 -15.66 43.66 -0.99
C PHE A 14 -15.23 42.43 -0.18
N VAL A 15 -16.18 41.63 0.30
CA VAL A 15 -15.91 40.35 0.98
C VAL A 15 -15.35 39.32 0.00
N ILE A 16 -15.90 39.21 -1.21
CA ILE A 16 -15.34 38.34 -2.27
C ILE A 16 -13.91 38.79 -2.62
N THR A 17 -13.65 40.10 -2.70
CA THR A 17 -12.30 40.61 -3.00
C THR A 17 -11.34 40.35 -1.84
N LEU A 18 -11.76 40.52 -0.59
CA LEU A 18 -10.97 40.17 0.59
C LEU A 18 -10.73 38.66 0.70
N VAL A 19 -11.69 37.83 0.32
CA VAL A 19 -11.54 36.37 0.24
C VAL A 19 -10.60 35.99 -0.91
N ILE A 20 -10.66 36.65 -2.07
CA ILE A 20 -9.70 36.42 -3.18
C ILE A 20 -8.28 36.90 -2.78
N VAL A 21 -8.15 38.01 -2.04
CA VAL A 21 -6.86 38.50 -1.55
C VAL A 21 -6.32 37.62 -0.41
N ALA A 22 -7.18 37.10 0.46
CA ALA A 22 -6.82 36.14 1.50
C ALA A 22 -6.45 34.78 0.91
N ILE A 23 -7.18 34.31 -0.13
CA ILE A 23 -6.83 33.10 -0.90
C ILE A 23 -5.52 33.33 -1.66
N LYS A 24 -5.28 34.49 -2.27
CA LYS A 24 -3.97 34.81 -2.89
C LYS A 24 -2.84 35.01 -1.88
N GLY A 25 -3.15 35.28 -0.61
CA GLY A 25 -2.19 35.33 0.50
C GLY A 25 -1.94 34.00 1.21
N LEU A 26 -2.86 33.03 1.06
CA LEU A 26 -2.82 31.68 1.63
C LEU A 26 -2.52 30.57 0.61
N VAL A 27 -2.50 30.89 -0.69
CA VAL A 27 -1.76 30.09 -1.66
C VAL A 27 -0.29 30.31 -1.29
N PRO A 28 0.45 29.28 -0.80
CA PRO A 28 1.91 29.39 -0.78
C PRO A 28 2.28 29.84 -2.18
N LYS A 29 3.07 30.93 -2.33
CA LYS A 29 3.68 31.25 -3.62
C LYS A 29 4.08 29.92 -4.20
N SER A 30 3.40 29.49 -5.26
CA SER A 30 3.61 28.18 -5.87
C SER A 30 5.11 28.05 -5.93
N LYS A 31 5.68 27.00 -5.29
CA LYS A 31 7.09 26.63 -5.49
C LYS A 31 7.31 26.92 -6.97
N ALA A 32 8.19 27.88 -7.30
CA ALA A 32 8.50 28.14 -8.70
C ALA A 32 8.80 26.75 -9.25
N GLU A 33 7.95 26.25 -10.16
CA GLU A 33 8.16 24.93 -10.74
C GLU A 33 9.62 24.92 -11.16
N GLU A 34 10.37 23.95 -10.63
CA GLU A 34 11.78 23.87 -10.97
C GLU A 34 11.83 23.70 -12.48
N THR A 35 12.38 24.72 -13.15
CA THR A 35 12.45 24.72 -14.60
C THR A 35 13.27 23.50 -15.01
N THR A 36 12.66 22.63 -15.81
CA THR A 36 13.30 21.45 -16.42
C THR A 36 14.09 21.82 -17.67
N GLU A 37 14.03 23.09 -18.06
CA GLU A 37 14.70 23.68 -19.22
C GLU A 37 15.29 25.04 -18.84
N ILE A 38 16.42 25.41 -19.44
CA ILE A 38 16.96 26.77 -19.38
C ILE A 38 17.24 27.30 -20.78
N GLN A 39 17.10 28.61 -20.93
CA GLN A 39 17.49 29.30 -22.15
C GLN A 39 19.01 29.56 -22.14
N VAL A 40 19.70 29.19 -23.20
CA VAL A 40 21.13 29.44 -23.37
C VAL A 40 21.32 30.30 -24.61
N THR A 41 21.89 31.48 -24.42
CA THR A 41 22.26 32.38 -25.52
C THR A 41 23.75 32.26 -25.77
N TYR A 42 24.14 31.81 -26.95
CA TYR A 42 25.53 31.69 -27.36
C TYR A 42 25.95 32.86 -28.24
N ASN A 43 27.09 33.45 -27.93
CA ASN A 43 27.68 34.57 -28.67
C ASN A 43 29.06 34.17 -29.24
N SER A 44 29.40 34.67 -30.43
CA SER A 44 30.66 34.35 -31.13
C SER A 44 31.90 35.03 -30.54
N GLY A 45 31.76 35.89 -29.52
CA GLY A 45 32.89 36.58 -28.89
C GLY A 45 33.72 37.39 -29.89
N LYS A 46 35.04 37.11 -29.94
CA LYS A 46 35.98 37.72 -30.90
C LYS A 46 35.88 37.13 -32.32
N GLY A 47 35.23 35.97 -32.47
CA GLY A 47 34.98 35.32 -33.75
C GLY A 47 33.75 35.88 -34.48
N THR A 48 33.44 35.30 -35.64
CA THR A 48 32.28 35.66 -36.45
C THR A 48 31.19 34.59 -36.38
N GLY A 49 29.93 35.02 -36.40
CA GLY A 49 28.77 34.13 -36.28
C GLY A 49 27.57 34.89 -35.70
N LYS A 50 26.34 34.46 -36.01
CA LYS A 50 25.13 35.06 -35.41
C LYS A 50 24.85 34.41 -34.07
N SER A 51 24.51 35.19 -33.04
CA SER A 51 24.11 34.63 -31.75
C SER A 51 22.98 33.62 -31.90
N VAL A 52 23.12 32.48 -31.21
CA VAL A 52 22.16 31.38 -31.24
C VAL A 52 21.51 31.28 -29.87
N VAL A 53 20.19 31.26 -29.84
CA VAL A 53 19.42 31.04 -28.61
C VAL A 53 18.81 29.67 -28.69
N THR A 54 19.15 28.81 -27.74
CA THR A 54 18.61 27.46 -27.63
C THR A 54 17.95 27.27 -26.27
N THR A 55 17.02 26.34 -26.21
CA THR A 55 16.43 25.88 -24.95
C THR A 55 17.00 24.52 -24.66
N GLN A 56 17.79 24.42 -23.59
CA GLN A 56 18.38 23.15 -23.19
C GLN A 56 17.57 22.51 -22.09
N LYS A 57 17.26 21.22 -22.27
CA LYS A 57 16.74 20.39 -21.20
C LYS A 57 17.84 20.16 -20.17
N ILE A 58 17.47 20.37 -18.93
CA ILE A 58 18.26 19.97 -17.80
C ILE A 58 18.24 18.45 -17.77
N ALA A 59 19.41 17.83 -17.97
CA ALA A 59 19.53 16.38 -18.15
C ALA A 59 19.08 15.57 -16.91
N ASN A 60 18.90 16.24 -15.77
CA ASN A 60 18.49 15.64 -14.51
C ASN A 60 17.98 16.73 -13.55
N ASN A 61 16.77 16.60 -12.98
CA ASN A 61 16.15 17.66 -12.16
C ASN A 61 16.92 17.99 -10.88
N THR A 62 17.73 17.06 -10.37
CA THR A 62 18.47 17.20 -9.11
C THR A 62 19.94 17.55 -9.39
N ASN A 63 20.58 16.89 -10.36
CA ASN A 63 21.86 17.30 -10.94
C ASN A 63 21.66 18.28 -12.10
N ARG A 64 21.12 19.47 -11.81
CA ARG A 64 20.72 20.46 -12.83
C ARG A 64 21.86 20.81 -13.80
N LYS A 65 22.03 20.06 -14.88
CA LYS A 65 23.17 20.14 -15.80
C LYS A 65 22.72 20.33 -17.24
N ILE A 66 23.50 21.10 -17.99
CA ILE A 66 23.37 21.24 -19.44
C ILE A 66 24.75 21.14 -20.10
N VAL A 67 24.80 20.73 -21.37
CA VAL A 67 26.05 20.64 -22.14
C VAL A 67 26.21 21.93 -22.96
N LEU A 68 27.34 22.62 -22.79
CA LEU A 68 27.64 23.78 -23.64
C LEU A 68 28.24 23.31 -24.97
N SER A 69 27.37 22.78 -25.84
CA SER A 69 27.82 22.16 -27.10
C SER A 69 28.08 23.16 -28.22
N LYS A 70 29.12 22.90 -29.03
CA LYS A 70 29.41 23.62 -30.27
C LYS A 70 28.55 23.17 -31.45
N ASN A 71 28.01 21.95 -31.42
CA ASN A 71 27.51 21.23 -32.60
C ASN A 71 26.32 21.91 -33.32
N GLU A 72 25.66 22.86 -32.67
CA GLU A 72 24.51 23.58 -33.23
C GLU A 72 24.86 24.99 -33.77
N MET A 73 26.14 25.38 -33.76
CA MET A 73 26.60 26.73 -34.07
C MET A 73 27.66 26.78 -35.16
N ASP A 74 27.46 27.69 -36.11
CA ASP A 74 28.44 28.01 -37.15
C ASP A 74 29.25 29.25 -36.72
N PHE A 75 30.14 29.05 -35.76
CA PHE A 75 31.05 30.09 -35.25
C PHE A 75 32.46 29.87 -35.80
N ASP A 76 33.01 30.90 -36.43
CA ASP A 76 34.38 30.88 -36.94
C ASP A 76 35.27 31.82 -36.12
N GLY A 77 36.32 31.25 -35.50
CA GLY A 77 37.32 32.03 -34.77
C GLY A 77 38.27 32.81 -35.68
N GLY A 78 38.28 32.50 -36.98
CA GLY A 78 39.21 33.06 -37.95
C GLY A 78 40.62 32.48 -37.81
N THR A 79 41.60 33.25 -38.24
CA THR A 79 43.03 32.91 -38.17
C THR A 79 43.81 34.01 -37.47
N THR A 80 44.94 33.64 -36.87
CA THR A 80 45.94 34.58 -36.34
C THR A 80 47.27 34.32 -37.03
N GLU A 81 48.01 35.38 -37.34
CA GLU A 81 49.34 35.29 -37.94
C GLU A 81 50.42 35.50 -36.87
N ILE A 82 51.37 34.56 -36.77
CA ILE A 82 52.53 34.65 -35.87
C ILE A 82 53.75 34.22 -36.67
N ASP A 83 54.81 35.05 -36.66
CA ASP A 83 56.05 34.82 -37.39
C ASP A 83 55.88 34.44 -38.88
N GLY A 84 54.84 34.98 -39.53
CA GLY A 84 54.52 34.71 -40.94
C GLY A 84 53.71 33.43 -41.20
N HIS A 85 53.29 32.72 -40.14
CA HIS A 85 52.48 31.51 -40.22
C HIS A 85 51.05 31.76 -39.73
N LEU A 86 50.07 31.29 -40.49
CA LEU A 86 48.64 31.45 -40.19
C LEU A 86 48.12 30.26 -39.39
N TYR A 87 47.77 30.51 -38.14
CA TYR A 87 47.18 29.54 -37.23
C TYR A 87 45.66 29.67 -37.19
N LYS A 88 44.95 28.54 -37.14
CA LYS A 88 43.51 28.53 -36.93
C LYS A 88 43.18 28.86 -35.47
N MET A 89 42.22 29.76 -35.27
CA MET A 89 41.63 30.01 -33.96
C MET A 89 40.46 29.05 -33.76
N VAL A 90 40.65 28.07 -32.88
CA VAL A 90 39.65 27.03 -32.60
C VAL A 90 38.91 27.39 -31.33
N LEU A 91 37.61 27.14 -31.28
CA LEU A 91 36.81 27.29 -30.06
C LEU A 91 37.42 26.41 -28.97
N THR A 92 37.73 26.97 -27.81
CA THR A 92 38.34 26.23 -26.70
C THR A 92 37.45 26.19 -25.48
N GLY A 93 36.43 27.05 -25.44
CA GLY A 93 35.50 27.13 -24.34
C GLY A 93 34.42 28.20 -24.47
N TRP A 94 33.65 28.32 -23.39
CA TRP A 94 32.50 29.20 -23.23
C TRP A 94 32.64 29.97 -21.92
N GLN A 95 32.72 31.30 -21.97
CA GLN A 95 32.67 32.15 -20.78
C GLN A 95 31.22 32.53 -20.49
N ILE A 96 30.75 32.32 -19.27
CA ILE A 96 29.43 32.84 -18.86
C ILE A 96 29.55 34.34 -18.66
N THR A 97 28.79 35.12 -19.40
CA THR A 97 28.81 36.59 -19.32
C THR A 97 27.59 37.16 -18.59
N GLU A 98 26.50 36.40 -18.53
CA GLU A 98 25.29 36.78 -17.81
C GLU A 98 24.54 35.53 -17.36
N LEU A 99 23.88 35.58 -16.20
CA LEU A 99 22.87 34.60 -15.82
C LEU A 99 21.61 35.28 -15.26
N THR A 100 20.45 34.69 -15.51
CA THR A 100 19.17 35.12 -14.94
C THR A 100 18.74 34.16 -13.83
N GLN A 101 18.93 34.57 -12.58
CA GLN A 101 18.58 33.80 -11.39
C GLN A 101 17.42 34.44 -10.63
N ASN A 102 16.38 33.65 -10.32
CA ASN A 102 15.19 34.10 -9.61
C ASN A 102 14.54 35.35 -10.23
N GLY A 103 14.58 35.45 -11.57
CA GLY A 103 14.06 36.58 -12.34
C GLY A 103 14.93 37.84 -12.34
N LYS A 104 16.17 37.79 -11.82
CA LYS A 104 17.15 38.89 -11.86
C LYS A 104 18.36 38.52 -12.71
N LYS A 105 18.82 39.46 -13.54
CA LYS A 105 20.10 39.36 -14.25
C LYS A 105 21.26 39.57 -13.27
N VAL A 106 22.25 38.70 -13.36
CA VAL A 106 23.51 38.71 -12.60
C VAL A 106 24.63 38.77 -13.64
N THR A 107 25.57 39.70 -13.46
CA THR A 107 26.72 39.93 -14.36
C THR A 107 28.05 40.01 -13.60
N GLU A 108 28.02 40.06 -12.26
CA GLU A 108 29.21 40.18 -11.42
C GLU A 108 29.70 38.78 -10.97
N ASN A 109 31.02 38.59 -10.92
CA ASN A 109 31.69 37.33 -10.52
C ASN A 109 31.38 36.11 -11.41
N LEU A 110 31.17 36.31 -12.72
CA LEU A 110 30.84 35.23 -13.67
C LEU A 110 32.01 34.75 -14.55
N ASP A 111 33.25 35.11 -14.22
CA ASP A 111 34.45 34.87 -15.05
C ASP A 111 34.88 33.38 -15.19
N THR A 112 33.98 32.43 -14.97
CA THR A 112 34.25 31.00 -15.19
C THR A 112 34.13 30.66 -16.68
N ILE A 113 35.21 30.11 -17.23
CA ILE A 113 35.26 29.56 -18.58
C ILE A 113 35.03 28.06 -18.50
N TYR A 114 34.16 27.53 -19.34
CA TYR A 114 33.87 26.11 -19.49
C TYR A 114 34.51 25.60 -20.76
N ALA A 115 34.99 24.35 -20.78
CA ALA A 115 35.53 23.77 -22.00
C ALA A 115 34.48 23.67 -23.13
N GLN A 116 34.98 23.49 -24.36
CA GLN A 116 34.11 23.17 -25.49
C GLN A 116 33.36 21.86 -25.19
N ASN A 117 32.03 21.84 -25.32
CA ASN A 117 31.19 20.70 -24.91
C ASN A 117 31.26 20.37 -23.40
N GLY A 118 31.74 21.28 -22.55
CA GLY A 118 31.75 21.07 -21.09
C GLY A 118 30.35 21.17 -20.48
N LEU A 119 30.10 20.43 -19.39
CA LEU A 119 28.86 20.58 -18.63
C LEU A 119 28.90 21.85 -17.76
N TYR A 120 27.77 22.54 -17.75
CA TYR A 120 27.46 23.61 -16.82
C TYR A 120 26.47 23.11 -15.76
N ASN A 121 26.85 23.19 -14.48
CA ASN A 121 25.96 22.99 -13.35
C ASN A 121 25.08 24.23 -13.18
N VAL A 122 23.81 24.15 -13.57
CA VAL A 122 22.79 25.19 -13.52
C VAL A 122 22.33 25.42 -12.07
N PRO A 123 22.70 26.55 -11.43
CA PRO A 123 22.26 26.83 -10.07
C PRO A 123 20.74 26.89 -9.95
N LYS A 124 20.22 26.58 -8.77
CA LYS A 124 18.78 26.64 -8.49
C LYS A 124 18.23 28.05 -8.73
N GLY A 125 17.09 28.12 -9.42
CA GLY A 125 16.44 29.38 -9.80
C GLY A 125 17.04 30.05 -11.04
N VAL A 126 18.10 29.49 -11.64
CA VAL A 126 18.58 29.96 -12.95
C VAL A 126 17.64 29.48 -14.05
N THR A 127 17.23 30.43 -14.88
CA THR A 127 16.25 30.23 -15.97
C THR A 127 16.84 30.54 -17.34
N ALA A 128 17.89 31.36 -17.38
CA ALA A 128 18.64 31.66 -18.59
C ALA A 128 20.11 31.94 -18.28
N ILE A 129 20.99 31.66 -19.24
CA ILE A 129 22.40 32.07 -19.22
C ILE A 129 22.79 32.62 -20.60
N GLU A 130 23.77 33.53 -20.61
CA GLU A 130 24.45 33.98 -21.81
C GLU A 130 25.92 33.56 -21.73
N VAL A 131 26.39 32.90 -22.79
CA VAL A 131 27.76 32.42 -22.92
C VAL A 131 28.43 33.00 -24.16
N THR A 132 29.72 33.27 -24.04
CA THR A 132 30.56 33.85 -25.10
C THR A 132 31.68 32.89 -25.45
N ALA A 133 31.86 32.62 -26.75
CA ALA A 133 32.90 31.76 -27.27
C ALA A 133 34.31 32.30 -26.97
N ILE A 134 35.17 31.43 -26.47
CA ILE A 134 36.61 31.67 -26.26
C ILE A 134 37.38 30.84 -27.29
N TYR A 135 38.39 31.46 -27.92
CA TYR A 135 39.18 30.83 -28.97
C TYR A 135 40.67 30.83 -28.60
N GLY A 136 41.34 29.76 -29.00
CA GLY A 136 42.76 29.54 -28.79
C GLY A 136 43.45 29.16 -30.08
N LYS A 137 44.74 29.45 -30.12
CA LYS A 137 45.62 29.10 -31.23
C LYS A 137 45.80 27.58 -31.29
N ALA A 138 45.32 26.95 -32.37
CA ALA A 138 45.51 25.52 -32.57
C ALA A 138 46.87 25.22 -33.20
N ILE A 139 47.64 24.35 -32.55
CA ILE A 139 48.85 23.72 -33.06
C ILE A 139 48.54 22.23 -33.19
N TYR A 140 48.53 21.74 -34.42
CA TYR A 140 48.22 20.34 -34.71
C TYR A 140 49.45 19.47 -34.44
N VAL A 141 49.26 18.39 -33.68
CA VAL A 141 50.31 17.47 -33.25
C VAL A 141 49.96 16.07 -33.72
N ARG A 142 50.92 15.35 -34.28
CA ARG A 142 50.76 13.97 -34.76
C ARG A 142 51.96 13.16 -34.34
N SER A 143 51.71 12.01 -33.72
CA SER A 143 52.79 11.08 -33.42
C SER A 143 53.49 10.61 -34.69
N PRO A 144 54.82 10.54 -34.70
CA PRO A 144 55.56 9.93 -35.78
C PRO A 144 55.44 8.39 -35.75
N TYR A 145 55.00 7.80 -34.63
CA TYR A 145 54.88 6.35 -34.45
C TYR A 145 53.66 5.72 -35.14
N ASP A 146 52.64 6.51 -35.51
CA ASP A 146 51.50 6.02 -36.31
C ASP A 146 51.95 5.55 -37.72
N LYS A 147 53.18 5.87 -38.15
CA LYS A 147 53.78 5.49 -39.45
C LYS A 147 55.33 5.37 -39.46
N MET A 148 56.00 4.74 -38.49
CA MET A 148 57.49 4.70 -38.48
C MET A 148 58.14 3.40 -39.00
N TYR A 149 59.19 3.58 -39.84
CA TYR A 149 60.29 2.65 -40.18
C TYR A 149 61.60 3.25 -39.60
N TYR A 150 62.54 2.44 -39.10
CA TYR A 150 63.78 2.90 -38.43
C TYR A 150 65.09 2.61 -39.22
N ASP A 151 66.06 3.54 -39.19
CA ASP A 151 67.50 3.27 -39.37
C ASP A 151 68.45 4.14 -38.50
N GLU A 152 69.75 3.78 -38.48
CA GLU A 152 70.72 3.87 -37.36
C GLU A 152 71.24 5.25 -36.91
N TYR A 153 70.91 6.39 -37.54
CA TYR A 153 71.55 7.68 -37.18
C TYR A 153 70.62 8.91 -36.98
N HIS A 154 69.30 8.72 -36.91
CA HIS A 154 68.25 9.75 -37.04
C HIS A 154 68.13 10.31 -38.46
N ILE A 155 67.23 9.78 -39.29
CA ILE A 155 66.73 10.52 -40.48
C ILE A 155 65.24 10.25 -40.69
N PHE A 156 64.43 11.31 -40.56
CA PHE A 156 63.11 11.41 -41.21
C PHE A 156 63.34 11.37 -42.72
N ASN A 157 63.12 10.23 -43.36
CA ASN A 157 62.91 10.18 -44.81
C ASN A 157 61.70 9.31 -45.12
N ASN A 158 60.69 9.97 -45.69
CA ASN A 158 59.56 9.43 -46.43
C ASN A 158 58.75 8.34 -45.70
N GLY A 159 57.97 8.75 -44.69
CA GLY A 159 56.79 7.99 -44.30
C GLY A 159 55.69 8.20 -45.34
N GLU A 160 55.28 7.13 -46.04
CA GLU A 160 54.24 7.19 -47.09
C GLU A 160 52.94 7.84 -46.58
N ASN A 161 52.76 9.12 -46.89
CA ASN A 161 51.44 9.71 -47.09
C ASN A 161 51.18 9.71 -48.59
N ALA A 162 50.26 8.84 -49.01
CA ALA A 162 49.51 8.84 -50.27
C ALA A 162 50.09 9.70 -51.43
N SER A 163 50.75 9.01 -52.38
CA SER A 163 50.90 9.40 -53.78
C SER A 163 51.34 10.85 -54.07
N ALA A 164 52.65 11.09 -54.15
CA ALA A 164 53.20 12.24 -54.85
C ALA A 164 53.86 11.79 -56.17
N GLU A 165 53.21 12.09 -57.31
CA GLU A 165 53.92 12.18 -58.59
C GLU A 165 54.82 13.43 -58.56
N ASN A 166 56.08 13.28 -59.01
CA ASN A 166 57.04 14.32 -59.37
C ASN A 166 57.81 15.05 -58.25
N GLY A 167 58.87 14.41 -57.73
CA GLY A 167 60.20 15.01 -57.63
C GLY A 167 60.41 16.24 -56.74
N GLN A 168 59.55 16.51 -55.76
CA GLN A 168 59.84 17.44 -54.67
C GLN A 168 60.49 16.71 -53.49
N VAL A 169 61.48 17.34 -52.85
CA VAL A 169 62.17 16.81 -51.66
C VAL A 169 61.21 16.95 -50.47
N GLU A 170 60.87 15.84 -49.82
CA GLU A 170 60.00 15.79 -48.63
C GLU A 170 60.78 16.26 -47.39
N GLN A 171 60.22 17.21 -46.62
CA GLN A 171 60.84 17.75 -45.40
C GLN A 171 60.35 17.02 -44.14
N SER A 172 61.23 16.93 -43.14
CA SER A 172 60.94 16.39 -41.81
C SER A 172 59.80 17.15 -41.12
N SER A 173 58.91 16.43 -40.42
CA SER A 173 57.85 16.98 -39.57
C SER A 173 58.34 17.83 -38.39
N ASP A 174 59.65 17.92 -38.15
CA ASP A 174 60.26 18.83 -37.18
C ASP A 174 60.34 20.28 -37.67
N GLU A 175 60.36 20.51 -38.99
CA GLU A 175 60.31 21.85 -39.60
C GLU A 175 58.88 22.39 -39.71
N ASN A 176 57.87 21.55 -39.48
CA ASN A 176 56.46 21.94 -39.51
C ASN A 176 56.14 22.98 -38.45
N TYR A 177 55.11 23.77 -38.73
CA TYR A 177 54.65 24.86 -37.86
C TYR A 177 53.33 24.53 -37.17
N GLY A 178 52.73 23.37 -37.42
CA GLY A 178 51.52 22.93 -36.74
C GLY A 178 50.28 23.71 -37.17
N THR A 179 50.28 24.34 -38.34
CA THR A 179 49.19 25.25 -38.77
C THR A 179 47.92 24.51 -39.21
N SER A 180 48.05 23.22 -39.56
CA SER A 180 46.96 22.33 -39.98
C SER A 180 47.30 20.86 -39.67
N SER A 181 46.34 19.94 -39.82
CA SER A 181 46.58 18.51 -39.66
C SER A 181 47.62 17.94 -40.63
N ASP A 182 47.74 18.53 -41.82
CA ASP A 182 48.72 18.10 -42.83
C ASP A 182 50.12 18.61 -42.48
N ASP A 183 50.18 19.83 -41.90
CA ASP A 183 51.38 20.49 -41.36
C ASP A 183 51.56 20.20 -39.84
N ALA A 184 51.09 19.06 -39.34
CA ALA A 184 51.18 18.75 -37.91
C ALA A 184 52.64 18.54 -37.47
N VAL A 185 52.97 19.00 -36.25
CA VAL A 185 54.29 18.78 -35.64
C VAL A 185 54.39 17.39 -35.01
N ALA A 186 55.62 16.85 -34.94
CA ALA A 186 55.86 15.48 -34.52
C ALA A 186 55.82 15.23 -33.00
N THR A 187 56.04 16.26 -32.17
CA THR A 187 56.23 16.09 -30.72
C THR A 187 55.57 17.20 -29.92
N LEU A 188 55.24 16.94 -28.65
CA LEU A 188 54.80 17.99 -27.71
C LEU A 188 55.88 19.04 -27.50
N LYS A 189 57.16 18.64 -27.50
CA LYS A 189 58.30 19.56 -27.45
C LYS A 189 58.21 20.63 -28.52
N ARG A 190 58.09 20.21 -29.78
CA ARG A 190 58.01 21.13 -30.90
C ARG A 190 56.77 22.04 -30.80
N ALA A 191 55.65 21.49 -30.34
CA ALA A 191 54.45 22.27 -30.11
C ALA A 191 54.64 23.36 -29.03
N TYR A 192 55.36 23.08 -27.94
CA TYR A 192 55.69 24.06 -26.90
C TYR A 192 56.71 25.12 -27.35
N GLU A 193 57.63 24.78 -28.25
CA GLU A 193 58.56 25.76 -28.85
C GLU A 193 57.83 26.82 -29.68
N LEU A 194 56.69 26.47 -30.28
CA LEU A 194 55.84 27.36 -31.08
C LEU A 194 54.89 28.23 -30.24
N ILE A 195 54.96 28.13 -28.91
CA ILE A 195 54.21 28.98 -27.97
C ILE A 195 55.18 29.95 -27.28
N GLU A 196 54.80 31.23 -27.25
CA GLU A 196 55.50 32.26 -26.50
C GLU A 196 55.15 32.20 -24.99
N GLU A 197 56.14 32.46 -24.15
CA GLU A 197 55.90 32.62 -22.70
C GLU A 197 55.20 33.94 -22.42
N ASN A 198 54.00 33.89 -21.82
CA ASN A 198 53.25 35.07 -21.48
C ASN A 198 52.41 34.84 -20.22
N ALA A 199 52.65 35.65 -19.18
CA ALA A 199 51.99 35.53 -17.88
C ALA A 199 50.47 35.79 -17.92
N ASN A 200 49.96 36.40 -18.98
CA ASN A 200 48.52 36.63 -19.18
C ASN A 200 47.84 35.49 -19.95
N ASN A 201 48.59 34.55 -20.53
CA ASN A 201 48.00 33.41 -21.21
C ASN A 201 47.32 32.50 -20.17
N THR A 202 46.31 31.79 -20.62
CA THR A 202 45.55 30.76 -19.92
C THR A 202 45.52 29.48 -20.75
N VAL A 203 45.04 28.36 -20.20
CA VAL A 203 44.95 27.11 -20.97
C VAL A 203 44.03 27.23 -22.20
N TYR A 204 43.19 28.27 -22.26
CA TYR A 204 42.25 28.51 -23.36
C TYR A 204 42.89 29.21 -24.57
N ASP A 205 44.08 29.80 -24.41
CA ASP A 205 44.76 30.60 -25.44
C ASP A 205 45.57 29.75 -26.42
N ASN A 206 46.08 28.58 -25.98
CA ASN A 206 46.86 27.66 -26.83
C ASN A 206 46.30 26.24 -26.73
N LEU A 207 46.15 25.59 -27.89
CA LEU A 207 45.53 24.27 -28.03
C LEU A 207 46.46 23.35 -28.82
N PHE A 208 46.86 22.23 -28.23
CA PHE A 208 47.53 21.13 -28.93
C PHE A 208 46.49 20.13 -29.40
N VAL A 209 46.28 20.07 -30.72
CA VAL A 209 45.24 19.24 -31.34
C VAL A 209 45.86 17.96 -31.87
N LEU A 210 45.63 16.86 -31.18
CA LEU A 210 46.06 15.53 -31.56
C LEU A 210 45.34 15.09 -32.84
N CYS A 211 46.13 14.70 -33.83
CA CYS A 211 45.68 14.14 -35.11
C CYS A 211 45.75 12.61 -35.17
N GLY A 212 46.26 11.99 -34.10
CA GLY A 212 46.52 10.56 -33.92
C GLY A 212 46.81 10.29 -32.45
N ASP A 213 47.03 9.03 -32.10
CA ASP A 213 47.55 8.69 -30.77
C ASP A 213 48.93 9.33 -30.59
N LEU A 214 49.28 9.75 -29.37
CA LEU A 214 50.52 10.45 -29.07
C LEU A 214 51.25 9.75 -27.94
N TYR A 215 52.57 9.61 -28.09
CA TYR A 215 53.43 8.92 -27.13
C TYR A 215 54.42 9.93 -26.55
N GLU A 216 54.35 10.13 -25.23
CA GLU A 216 55.24 11.00 -24.47
C GLU A 216 56.10 10.14 -23.54
N ILE A 217 57.42 10.19 -23.74
CA ILE A 217 58.41 9.42 -22.97
C ILE A 217 59.38 10.39 -22.29
N ASN A 218 59.33 10.40 -20.97
CA ASN A 218 60.13 11.31 -20.13
C ASN A 218 61.21 10.53 -19.36
N TYR A 219 62.46 10.98 -19.40
CA TYR A 219 63.57 10.36 -18.65
C TYR A 219 64.56 11.37 -18.03
N ASN A 220 65.08 10.98 -16.87
CA ASN A 220 66.10 11.73 -16.13
C ASN A 220 67.51 11.53 -16.71
N ALA A 221 68.46 12.41 -16.38
CA ALA A 221 69.85 12.32 -16.87
C ALA A 221 70.55 10.97 -16.55
N GLU A 222 70.11 10.27 -15.49
CA GLU A 222 70.59 8.93 -15.10
C GLU A 222 69.93 7.80 -15.90
N GLY A 223 68.89 8.07 -16.69
CA GLY A 223 68.20 7.13 -17.58
C GLY A 223 68.71 7.15 -19.01
N ALA A 224 69.48 8.19 -19.37
CA ALA A 224 70.10 8.35 -20.68
C ALA A 224 71.01 7.17 -21.07
N GLU A 225 71.56 6.46 -20.08
CA GLU A 225 72.42 5.28 -20.27
C GLU A 225 71.69 4.01 -20.73
N PHE A 226 70.35 4.01 -20.74
CA PHE A 226 69.53 2.89 -21.23
C PHE A 226 68.87 3.18 -22.59
N ALA A 227 69.07 4.39 -23.13
CA ALA A 227 68.72 4.79 -24.48
C ALA A 227 70.00 4.86 -25.34
N VAL A 228 70.81 3.80 -25.30
CA VAL A 228 72.01 3.69 -26.14
C VAL A 228 72.02 2.32 -26.80
N ASP A 229 72.03 2.32 -28.12
CA ASP A 229 72.59 1.20 -28.86
C ASP A 229 74.12 1.27 -28.82
N ASN A 230 74.77 0.24 -29.37
CA ASN A 230 76.22 0.16 -29.49
C ASN A 230 76.85 1.24 -30.42
N GLU A 231 76.05 2.11 -31.06
CA GLU A 231 76.49 3.14 -32.01
C GLU A 231 76.28 4.59 -31.51
N GLY A 232 75.66 4.78 -30.34
CA GLY A 232 75.88 5.96 -29.52
C GLY A 232 75.03 7.21 -29.79
N THR A 233 73.80 7.07 -30.33
CA THR A 233 72.98 8.27 -30.62
C THR A 233 71.48 8.13 -30.31
N TYR A 234 71.05 8.20 -29.03
CA TYR A 234 69.68 8.65 -28.65
C TYR A 234 69.68 9.69 -27.51
N LYS A 235 70.62 10.63 -27.54
CA LYS A 235 70.77 11.71 -26.54
C LYS A 235 69.64 12.76 -26.52
N ASN A 236 68.61 12.64 -27.35
CA ASN A 236 67.69 13.75 -27.65
C ASN A 236 66.32 13.71 -26.95
N TYR A 237 66.05 12.69 -26.12
CA TYR A 237 64.73 12.52 -25.49
C TYR A 237 64.75 12.66 -23.95
N SER A 238 65.79 13.29 -23.36
CA SER A 238 65.98 13.37 -21.90
C SER A 238 65.26 14.53 -21.25
N SER A 239 64.08 14.32 -20.68
CA SER A 239 63.48 15.32 -19.79
C SER A 239 62.47 14.71 -18.83
N ASP A 240 62.48 15.24 -17.61
CA ASP A 240 61.45 14.97 -16.61
C ASP A 240 60.18 15.81 -16.86
N TYR A 241 60.22 16.76 -17.80
CA TYR A 241 59.17 17.75 -18.06
C TYR A 241 58.21 17.32 -19.18
N LEU A 242 56.91 17.51 -18.99
CA LEU A 242 55.91 17.28 -20.06
C LEU A 242 56.21 18.16 -21.28
N GLY A 243 56.56 17.58 -22.41
CA GLY A 243 56.94 18.28 -23.63
C GLY A 243 58.22 19.11 -23.48
N TYR A 244 59.13 18.71 -22.57
CA TYR A 244 60.44 19.34 -22.37
C TYR A 244 60.37 20.84 -21.99
N GLN A 245 59.20 21.30 -21.55
CA GLN A 245 58.98 22.70 -21.21
C GLN A 245 59.37 22.96 -19.75
N THR A 246 60.17 24.00 -19.53
CA THR A 246 60.53 24.48 -18.19
C THR A 246 59.88 25.82 -17.85
N GLY A 247 59.10 26.38 -18.78
CA GLY A 247 58.53 27.72 -18.71
C GLY A 247 57.16 27.73 -18.04
N SER A 248 56.99 28.49 -16.95
CA SER A 248 55.76 28.46 -16.17
C SER A 248 54.55 29.19 -16.76
N ASN A 249 54.78 29.93 -17.85
CA ASN A 249 53.79 30.79 -18.49
C ASN A 249 53.46 30.34 -19.93
N LYS A 250 53.50 29.02 -20.19
CA LYS A 250 53.06 28.41 -21.45
C LYS A 250 51.84 27.51 -21.22
N PRO A 251 50.68 28.05 -20.81
CA PRO A 251 49.54 27.21 -20.48
C PRO A 251 48.93 26.64 -21.76
N VAL A 252 48.57 25.36 -21.71
CA VAL A 252 48.06 24.64 -22.88
C VAL A 252 46.88 23.77 -22.53
N THR A 253 46.00 23.60 -23.52
CA THR A 253 45.09 22.46 -23.55
C THR A 253 45.61 21.42 -24.51
N ILE A 254 45.63 20.15 -24.10
CA ILE A 254 45.83 19.03 -25.00
C ILE A 254 44.46 18.41 -25.30
N THR A 255 44.12 18.35 -26.58
CA THR A 255 42.83 17.86 -27.04
C THR A 255 42.95 17.09 -28.35
N SER A 256 41.85 16.46 -28.78
CA SER A 256 41.75 15.84 -30.10
C SER A 256 40.58 16.42 -30.89
N ASN A 257 40.58 16.19 -32.22
CA ASN A 257 39.50 16.67 -33.09
C ASN A 257 38.12 16.21 -32.61
N ASP A 258 37.11 17.08 -32.75
CA ASP A 258 35.75 16.96 -32.16
C ASP A 258 35.05 15.59 -32.37
N ASP A 259 35.40 14.84 -33.42
CA ASP A 259 34.76 13.55 -33.79
C ASP A 259 35.50 12.29 -33.32
N LYS A 260 36.73 12.41 -32.79
CA LYS A 260 37.59 11.27 -32.43
C LYS A 260 38.33 11.54 -31.14
N LYS A 261 38.37 10.56 -30.24
CA LYS A 261 39.09 10.65 -28.97
C LYS A 261 40.42 9.88 -29.05
N TYR A 262 41.52 10.60 -29.25
CA TYR A 262 42.86 10.00 -29.31
C TYR A 262 43.46 9.76 -27.93
N THR A 263 44.44 8.86 -27.88
CA THR A 263 45.14 8.48 -26.66
C THR A 263 46.47 9.23 -26.54
N LEU A 264 46.71 9.82 -25.36
CA LEU A 264 48.00 10.28 -24.91
C LEU A 264 48.60 9.21 -23.99
N TYR A 265 49.59 8.48 -24.51
CA TYR A 265 50.37 7.51 -23.75
C TYR A 265 51.48 8.24 -23.00
N LEU A 266 51.50 8.09 -21.68
CA LEU A 266 52.52 8.67 -20.80
C LEU A 266 53.42 7.55 -20.25
N GLY A 267 54.73 7.69 -20.47
CA GLY A 267 55.75 6.82 -19.88
C GLY A 267 56.83 7.63 -19.17
N ALA A 268 57.18 7.24 -17.94
CA ALA A 268 58.28 7.85 -17.19
C ALA A 268 59.11 6.81 -16.45
N LYS A 269 60.43 7.07 -16.32
CA LYS A 269 61.36 6.21 -15.55
C LYS A 269 61.17 6.33 -14.03
N ASP A 270 60.89 7.54 -13.53
CA ASP A 270 60.91 7.89 -12.09
C ASP A 270 59.50 7.98 -11.45
N GLU A 271 58.51 7.28 -12.00
CA GLU A 271 57.09 7.31 -11.58
C GLU A 271 56.39 8.67 -11.68
N GLU A 272 57.04 9.76 -12.15
CA GLU A 272 56.46 11.12 -12.17
C GLU A 272 56.86 11.90 -13.44
N ILE A 273 55.96 12.75 -13.94
CA ILE A 273 56.20 13.75 -15.00
C ILE A 273 56.01 15.13 -14.38
N GLU A 274 57.04 15.98 -14.49
CA GLU A 274 57.00 17.35 -13.98
C GLU A 274 56.28 18.29 -14.95
N ILE A 275 55.44 19.18 -14.42
CA ILE A 275 54.64 20.13 -15.17
C ILE A 275 54.83 21.53 -14.57
N TYR A 276 55.46 22.42 -15.35
CA TYR A 276 55.78 23.79 -14.88
C TYR A 276 54.74 24.84 -15.23
N SER A 277 53.70 24.49 -16.01
CA SER A 277 52.70 25.43 -16.52
C SER A 277 51.26 24.97 -16.19
N SER A 278 50.24 25.77 -16.49
CA SER A 278 48.84 25.31 -16.41
C SER A 278 48.54 24.32 -17.53
N LEU A 279 47.75 23.29 -17.23
CA LEU A 279 47.44 22.23 -18.17
C LEU A 279 45.95 21.91 -18.14
N ARG A 280 45.35 21.73 -19.31
CA ARG A 280 44.02 21.16 -19.45
C ARG A 280 44.05 19.94 -20.35
N PHE A 281 43.42 18.86 -19.91
CA PHE A 281 43.10 17.74 -20.77
C PHE A 281 41.64 17.81 -21.18
N ASP A 282 41.39 17.74 -22.49
CA ASP A 282 40.04 17.78 -23.03
C ASP A 282 39.86 16.77 -24.17
N ASN A 283 38.78 16.00 -24.16
CA ASN A 283 38.47 15.03 -25.22
C ASN A 283 39.66 14.09 -25.59
N ILE A 284 40.35 13.50 -24.60
CA ILE A 284 41.44 12.53 -24.84
C ILE A 284 41.37 11.37 -23.86
N ASN A 285 42.01 10.25 -24.21
CA ASN A 285 42.31 9.18 -23.25
C ASN A 285 43.75 9.31 -22.77
N ILE A 286 44.00 9.05 -21.50
CA ILE A 286 45.34 9.00 -20.93
C ILE A 286 45.61 7.57 -20.50
N LYS A 287 46.72 7.01 -20.97
CA LYS A 287 47.08 5.61 -20.78
C LYS A 287 48.56 5.46 -20.45
N TYR A 288 48.92 4.33 -19.84
CA TYR A 288 50.31 3.96 -19.69
C TYR A 288 50.85 3.51 -21.05
N LEU A 289 52.13 3.74 -21.28
CA LEU A 289 52.78 3.31 -22.51
C LEU A 289 52.87 1.77 -22.58
N PRO A 290 52.29 1.08 -23.59
CA PRO A 290 52.32 -0.38 -23.67
C PRO A 290 53.73 -0.95 -23.91
N GLU A 291 53.99 -2.17 -23.41
CA GLU A 291 55.28 -2.86 -23.55
C GLU A 291 55.69 -3.07 -25.02
N ASP A 292 54.72 -3.46 -25.86
CA ASP A 292 54.94 -3.67 -27.29
C ASP A 292 55.42 -2.38 -27.96
N ASN A 293 54.80 -1.24 -27.63
CA ASN A 293 55.19 0.08 -28.12
C ASN A 293 56.58 0.51 -27.60
N ILE A 294 56.94 0.21 -26.35
CA ILE A 294 58.29 0.48 -25.82
C ILE A 294 59.36 -0.28 -26.61
N THR A 295 59.08 -1.54 -26.92
CA THR A 295 59.98 -2.41 -27.69
C THR A 295 60.12 -1.93 -29.13
N ASP A 296 59.03 -1.48 -29.75
CA ASP A 296 59.03 -0.88 -31.08
C ASP A 296 59.74 0.49 -31.12
N ILE A 297 59.77 1.23 -30.01
CA ILE A 297 60.44 2.54 -29.89
C ILE A 297 61.95 2.41 -29.63
N HIS A 298 62.36 1.40 -28.85
CA HIS A 298 63.74 1.30 -28.35
C HIS A 298 64.51 0.04 -28.77
N GLY A 299 63.88 -0.89 -29.49
CA GLY A 299 64.51 -2.14 -29.93
C GLY A 299 64.57 -3.24 -28.86
N THR A 300 65.09 -4.42 -29.24
CA THR A 300 64.98 -5.67 -28.47
C THR A 300 65.86 -5.81 -27.22
N GLU A 301 66.73 -4.84 -26.91
CA GLU A 301 67.70 -4.93 -25.79
C GLU A 301 67.40 -4.02 -24.59
N VAL A 302 66.24 -3.35 -24.53
CA VAL A 302 65.88 -2.49 -23.39
C VAL A 302 65.09 -3.28 -22.33
N THR A 303 65.46 -3.12 -21.05
CA THR A 303 64.66 -3.62 -19.92
C THR A 303 63.32 -2.89 -19.83
N THR A 304 62.32 -3.40 -20.54
CA THR A 304 60.94 -2.89 -20.65
C THR A 304 60.30 -2.55 -19.30
N LYS A 305 60.63 -3.31 -18.25
CA LYS A 305 60.14 -3.10 -16.86
C LYS A 305 60.34 -1.71 -16.27
N THR A 306 61.27 -0.92 -16.81
CA THR A 306 61.61 0.41 -16.28
C THR A 306 60.61 1.50 -16.71
N TYR A 307 59.78 1.23 -17.73
CA TYR A 307 58.90 2.22 -18.37
C TYR A 307 57.41 1.83 -18.35
N LEU A 308 57.05 0.77 -17.62
CA LEU A 308 55.69 0.23 -17.57
C LEU A 308 54.77 0.89 -16.54
N ASN A 309 55.26 1.90 -15.80
CA ASN A 309 54.48 2.57 -14.78
C ASN A 309 53.78 3.80 -15.38
N LEU A 310 52.49 3.96 -15.10
CA LEU A 310 51.76 5.18 -15.39
C LEU A 310 52.36 6.31 -14.55
N ALA A 311 52.83 7.37 -15.21
CA ALA A 311 53.48 8.47 -14.52
C ALA A 311 52.49 9.34 -13.74
N ASP A 312 52.83 9.66 -12.50
CA ASP A 312 52.13 10.67 -11.72
C ASP A 312 52.36 12.06 -12.33
N LEU A 313 51.36 12.93 -12.24
CA LEU A 313 51.47 14.29 -12.76
C LEU A 313 51.89 15.22 -11.62
N SER A 314 53.13 15.72 -11.68
CA SER A 314 53.73 16.57 -10.64
C SER A 314 53.77 18.03 -11.07
N PHE A 315 52.89 18.86 -10.51
CA PHE A 315 52.78 20.28 -10.83
C PHE A 315 53.65 21.16 -9.93
N PHE A 316 54.60 21.86 -10.55
CA PHE A 316 55.48 22.86 -9.93
C PHE A 316 55.06 24.31 -10.24
N SER A 317 53.97 24.48 -10.98
CA SER A 317 53.43 25.77 -11.38
C SER A 317 52.51 26.38 -10.32
N THR A 318 52.24 27.68 -10.43
CA THR A 318 51.17 28.37 -9.67
C THR A 318 49.85 28.45 -10.44
N GLY A 319 49.78 27.78 -11.59
CA GLY A 319 48.69 27.82 -12.55
C GLY A 319 47.48 26.99 -12.11
N PHE A 320 46.84 26.31 -13.05
CA PHE A 320 45.78 25.35 -12.74
C PHE A 320 45.86 24.07 -13.56
N PHE A 321 45.19 23.03 -13.06
CA PHE A 321 44.98 21.78 -13.78
C PHE A 321 43.48 21.53 -13.96
N GLU A 322 43.06 21.18 -15.17
CA GLU A 322 41.68 20.81 -15.49
C GLU A 322 41.62 19.51 -16.31
N ALA A 323 40.82 18.54 -15.87
CA ALA A 323 40.41 17.40 -16.67
C ALA A 323 38.91 17.50 -16.96
N THR A 324 38.54 17.69 -18.22
CA THR A 324 37.14 17.83 -18.63
C THR A 324 36.41 16.49 -18.57
N GLU A 325 35.09 16.51 -18.77
CA GLU A 325 34.24 15.32 -18.62
C GLU A 325 34.43 14.27 -19.70
N ASN A 326 35.06 14.66 -20.81
CA ASN A 326 35.39 13.74 -21.90
C ASN A 326 36.78 13.14 -21.73
N VAL A 327 37.50 13.42 -20.63
CA VAL A 327 38.79 12.77 -20.35
C VAL A 327 38.56 11.35 -19.87
N GLY A 328 39.29 10.39 -20.44
CA GLY A 328 39.34 9.02 -19.96
C GLY A 328 40.71 8.70 -19.39
N THR A 329 40.78 7.89 -18.34
CA THR A 329 42.03 7.29 -17.85
C THR A 329 41.85 5.78 -17.77
N GLU A 330 42.91 5.03 -18.03
CA GLU A 330 42.88 3.57 -17.95
C GLU A 330 43.02 3.04 -16.52
N GLU A 331 43.87 3.69 -15.71
CA GLU A 331 44.07 3.36 -14.30
C GLU A 331 44.02 4.62 -13.41
N GLU A 332 44.25 4.45 -12.12
CA GLU A 332 44.32 5.52 -11.13
C GLU A 332 45.61 6.33 -11.29
N MET A 333 45.49 7.63 -11.58
CA MET A 333 46.64 8.53 -11.72
C MET A 333 46.79 9.44 -10.50
N ASN A 334 47.98 9.54 -9.92
CA ASN A 334 48.21 10.55 -8.90
C ASN A 334 48.41 11.93 -9.55
N VAL A 335 47.79 12.95 -8.96
CA VAL A 335 47.99 14.36 -9.31
C VAL A 335 48.65 15.01 -8.11
N LEU A 336 49.96 15.19 -8.17
CA LEU A 336 50.78 15.82 -7.16
C LEU A 336 50.80 17.32 -7.44
N TYR A 337 50.13 18.14 -6.63
CA TYR A 337 49.99 19.57 -6.90
C TYR A 337 50.42 20.47 -5.76
N GLY A 338 51.44 21.27 -6.05
CA GLY A 338 51.90 22.29 -5.14
C GLY A 338 50.99 23.51 -5.06
N ASN A 339 51.54 24.66 -5.46
CA ASN A 339 50.85 25.95 -5.40
C ASN A 339 49.87 26.20 -6.56
N LEU A 340 49.30 25.15 -7.16
CA LEU A 340 48.24 25.33 -8.15
C LEU A 340 47.08 26.12 -7.53
N SER A 341 46.68 27.19 -8.20
CA SER A 341 45.53 28.01 -7.84
C SER A 341 44.23 27.20 -7.85
N SER A 342 44.10 26.24 -8.77
CA SER A 342 42.99 25.30 -8.78
C SER A 342 43.32 23.95 -9.44
N VAL A 343 42.68 22.90 -8.93
CA VAL A 343 42.62 21.58 -9.59
C VAL A 343 41.16 21.24 -9.82
N ILE A 344 40.77 20.96 -11.06
CA ILE A 344 39.38 20.68 -11.45
C ILE A 344 39.33 19.33 -12.17
N LEU A 345 38.60 18.37 -11.60
CA LEU A 345 38.49 17.02 -12.15
C LEU A 345 37.01 16.70 -12.38
N ASN A 346 36.62 16.55 -13.66
CA ASN A 346 35.24 16.24 -14.02
C ASN A 346 35.04 14.87 -14.70
N SER A 347 36.10 14.19 -15.14
CA SER A 347 36.09 12.76 -15.48
C SER A 347 37.46 12.15 -15.21
N GLY A 348 37.63 10.87 -15.53
CA GLY A 348 38.84 10.09 -15.28
C GLY A 348 38.93 9.57 -13.84
N THR A 349 39.95 8.76 -13.60
CA THR A 349 40.23 8.15 -12.30
C THR A 349 41.50 8.75 -11.73
N TRP A 350 41.38 9.48 -10.61
CA TRP A 350 42.45 10.31 -10.07
C TRP A 350 42.64 10.11 -8.57
N ASN A 351 43.87 10.30 -8.11
CA ASN A 351 44.25 10.43 -6.72
C ASN A 351 44.92 11.80 -6.51
N PRO A 352 44.19 12.85 -6.09
CA PRO A 352 44.79 14.18 -5.87
C PRO A 352 45.58 14.22 -4.56
N LEU A 353 46.84 14.66 -4.61
CA LEU A 353 47.75 14.83 -3.47
C LEU A 353 48.52 16.16 -3.56
N VAL A 354 48.86 16.79 -2.43
CA VAL A 354 49.50 18.12 -2.42
C VAL A 354 50.98 18.10 -2.81
N ALA A 355 51.74 17.08 -2.43
CA ALA A 355 53.15 17.00 -2.85
C ALA A 355 53.73 15.62 -2.57
N ARG A 356 54.93 15.38 -3.09
CA ARG A 356 55.68 14.15 -2.84
C ARG A 356 56.18 14.07 -1.38
N ASP A 357 56.77 15.15 -0.87
CA ASP A 357 57.29 15.26 0.49
C ASP A 357 57.18 16.70 1.04
N SER A 358 57.47 16.86 2.34
CA SER A 358 57.31 18.12 3.07
C SER A 358 58.36 19.19 2.77
N THR A 359 59.45 18.83 2.08
CA THR A 359 60.49 19.79 1.67
C THR A 359 60.08 20.59 0.44
N ILE A 360 59.15 20.04 -0.35
CA ILE A 360 58.65 20.67 -1.56
C ILE A 360 57.79 21.87 -1.20
N ILE A 361 56.70 21.69 -0.44
CA ILE A 361 55.77 22.77 -0.07
C ILE A 361 55.17 22.53 1.32
N SER A 362 55.28 23.52 2.21
CA SER A 362 54.68 23.50 3.55
C SER A 362 53.55 24.52 3.73
N GLU A 363 53.50 25.53 2.87
CA GLU A 363 52.50 26.60 2.90
C GLU A 363 51.96 26.85 1.48
N LEU A 364 50.68 26.56 1.28
CA LEU A 364 49.98 26.86 0.03
C LEU A 364 49.45 28.30 0.01
N ALA A 365 49.10 28.80 -1.16
CA ALA A 365 48.39 30.07 -1.27
C ALA A 365 46.96 29.96 -0.70
N LYS A 366 46.50 31.02 -0.01
CA LYS A 366 45.27 31.03 0.81
C LYS A 366 43.97 30.71 0.07
N ASN A 367 43.95 30.81 -1.26
CA ASN A 367 42.75 30.69 -2.07
C ASN A 367 42.78 29.47 -3.01
N ASN A 368 43.71 28.55 -2.79
CA ASN A 368 43.77 27.33 -3.58
C ASN A 368 42.52 26.49 -3.35
N TYR A 369 41.95 25.92 -4.40
CA TYR A 369 40.82 25.02 -4.29
C TYR A 369 40.95 23.79 -5.20
N LEU A 370 40.36 22.69 -4.74
CA LEU A 370 40.25 21.44 -5.48
C LEU A 370 38.77 21.15 -5.71
N GLN A 371 38.36 21.02 -6.95
CA GLN A 371 37.00 20.72 -7.35
C GLN A 371 36.92 19.34 -7.98
N ILE A 372 36.02 18.51 -7.47
CA ILE A 372 35.69 17.20 -8.04
C ILE A 372 34.24 17.22 -8.49
N GLY A 373 34.01 16.77 -9.72
CA GLY A 373 32.71 16.85 -10.39
C GLY A 373 32.50 15.73 -11.41
N GLY A 374 31.47 15.92 -12.24
CA GLY A 374 31.13 15.02 -13.36
C GLY A 374 31.15 13.52 -13.00
N ASN A 375 31.84 12.75 -13.84
CA ASN A 375 31.99 11.29 -13.76
C ASN A 375 33.35 10.88 -13.14
N THR A 376 34.06 11.80 -12.50
CA THR A 376 35.36 11.50 -11.90
C THR A 376 35.27 10.38 -10.88
N THR A 377 36.23 9.48 -10.88
CA THR A 377 36.41 8.50 -9.79
C THR A 377 37.62 8.90 -8.95
N ILE A 378 37.41 9.09 -7.66
CA ILE A 378 38.44 9.38 -6.66
C ILE A 378 38.58 8.16 -5.75
N SER A 379 39.67 7.44 -5.90
CA SER A 379 40.00 6.36 -4.97
C SER A 379 40.53 6.93 -3.66
N LYS A 380 41.39 7.95 -3.72
CA LYS A 380 41.88 8.64 -2.53
C LYS A 380 42.24 10.09 -2.84
N LEU A 381 41.60 11.02 -2.12
CA LEU A 381 42.05 12.41 -2.01
C LEU A 381 42.80 12.57 -0.69
N GLN A 382 44.02 13.11 -0.74
CA GLN A 382 44.81 13.37 0.45
C GLN A 382 45.40 14.78 0.42
N ILE A 383 44.98 15.64 1.36
CA ILE A 383 45.67 16.90 1.63
C ILE A 383 46.89 16.59 2.48
N GLY A 384 48.02 16.37 1.81
CA GLY A 384 49.31 16.13 2.42
C GLY A 384 50.25 15.44 1.44
N PHE A 385 51.24 14.73 1.98
CA PHE A 385 52.35 14.25 1.17
C PHE A 385 52.25 12.75 0.85
N LYS A 386 52.68 12.37 -0.35
CA LYS A 386 52.74 10.96 -0.81
C LYS A 386 53.62 10.10 0.10
N ASN A 387 54.83 10.58 0.43
CA ASN A 387 55.84 9.85 1.20
C ASN A 387 55.91 10.25 2.68
N SER A 388 54.89 10.94 3.21
CA SER A 388 54.79 11.28 4.63
C SER A 388 53.52 10.71 5.22
N SER A 389 53.63 10.18 6.45
CA SER A 389 52.47 9.88 7.28
C SER A 389 51.88 11.14 7.93
N ASP A 390 52.63 12.24 7.96
CA ASP A 390 52.20 13.51 8.55
C ASP A 390 51.51 14.40 7.50
N THR A 391 50.19 14.44 7.58
CA THR A 391 49.30 15.27 6.77
C THR A 391 49.00 16.62 7.45
N ASP A 392 49.33 16.80 8.73
CA ASP A 392 48.83 17.89 9.57
C ASP A 392 49.72 19.15 9.55
N THR A 393 50.75 19.17 8.70
CA THR A 393 51.77 20.23 8.60
C THR A 393 51.47 21.29 7.53
N ILE A 394 50.45 21.09 6.69
CA ILE A 394 50.03 22.09 5.68
C ILE A 394 49.32 23.27 6.37
N VAL A 395 49.89 24.47 6.27
CA VAL A 395 49.40 25.68 6.97
C VAL A 395 48.14 26.28 6.33
N ASN A 396 48.04 26.26 5.00
CA ASN A 396 46.91 26.83 4.24
C ASN A 396 46.30 25.77 3.31
N PRO A 397 45.66 24.71 3.85
CA PRO A 397 45.12 23.63 3.01
C PRO A 397 44.09 24.17 2.00
N PRO A 398 43.98 23.55 0.81
CA PRO A 398 43.05 24.00 -0.21
C PRO A 398 41.60 23.78 0.23
N ILE A 399 40.69 24.61 -0.27
CA ILE A 399 39.25 24.40 -0.10
C ILE A 399 38.83 23.28 -1.05
N VAL A 400 38.28 22.18 -0.52
CA VAL A 400 37.83 21.06 -1.35
C VAL A 400 36.33 21.14 -1.58
N LYS A 401 35.95 21.19 -2.86
CA LYS A 401 34.55 21.24 -3.32
C LYS A 401 34.21 19.97 -4.08
N ILE A 402 33.20 19.26 -3.60
CA ILE A 402 32.68 18.05 -4.20
C ILE A 402 31.30 18.35 -4.78
N THR A 403 31.19 18.22 -6.10
CA THR A 403 29.96 18.49 -6.87
C THR A 403 29.46 17.26 -7.64
N GLY A 404 30.21 16.15 -7.59
CA GLY A 404 29.93 14.94 -8.36
C GLY A 404 31.00 13.87 -8.17
N GLY A 405 31.01 12.88 -9.06
CA GLY A 405 32.00 11.79 -9.04
C GLY A 405 31.72 10.65 -8.05
N ASN A 406 32.48 9.57 -8.15
CA ASN A 406 32.49 8.42 -7.26
C ASN A 406 33.67 8.53 -6.30
N ILE A 407 33.42 8.56 -5.00
CA ILE A 407 34.45 8.89 -4.00
C ILE A 407 34.56 7.76 -2.98
N LYS A 408 35.78 7.26 -2.77
CA LYS A 408 36.04 6.22 -1.76
C LYS A 408 36.64 6.79 -0.47
N GLU A 409 37.62 7.69 -0.54
CA GLU A 409 38.31 8.21 0.64
C GLU A 409 38.72 9.69 0.50
N LEU A 410 38.43 10.49 1.53
CA LEU A 410 38.74 11.91 1.65
C LEU A 410 39.51 12.19 2.95
N ILE A 411 40.81 12.45 2.83
CA ILE A 411 41.71 12.74 3.97
C ILE A 411 42.16 14.19 3.91
N GLY A 412 41.78 14.98 4.92
CA GLY A 412 42.17 16.38 5.08
C GLY A 412 43.33 16.59 6.04
N THR A 413 43.38 17.80 6.58
CA THR A 413 44.25 18.22 7.69
C THR A 413 43.43 18.93 8.76
N LYS A 414 44.02 19.16 9.95
CA LYS A 414 43.39 19.93 11.04
C LYS A 414 42.81 21.31 10.65
N ASP A 415 43.28 21.91 9.56
CA ASP A 415 42.85 23.23 9.09
C ASP A 415 42.04 23.19 7.78
N ALA A 416 41.84 22.00 7.20
CA ALA A 416 41.21 21.82 5.89
C ALA A 416 39.68 21.88 5.96
N ASN A 417 39.07 22.36 4.88
CA ASN A 417 37.62 22.47 4.74
C ASN A 417 37.12 21.66 3.54
N LEU A 418 36.06 20.87 3.76
CA LEU A 418 35.39 20.05 2.76
C LEU A 418 33.96 20.55 2.56
N MET A 419 33.57 20.76 1.30
CA MET A 419 32.24 21.21 0.93
C MET A 419 31.62 20.26 -0.09
N PHE A 420 30.51 19.64 0.25
CA PHE A 420 29.63 18.98 -0.71
C PHE A 420 28.60 19.99 -1.20
N ILE A 421 28.47 20.15 -2.52
CA ILE A 421 27.58 21.14 -3.13
C ILE A 421 26.78 20.44 -4.23
N ASN A 422 25.45 20.37 -4.06
CA ASN A 422 24.57 19.60 -4.96
C ASN A 422 25.03 18.15 -5.16
N PHE A 423 25.53 17.50 -4.10
CA PHE A 423 26.01 16.13 -4.14
C PHE A 423 24.89 15.17 -3.70
N GLU A 424 24.24 14.54 -4.68
CA GLU A 424 23.12 13.63 -4.47
C GLU A 424 23.05 12.59 -5.61
N ASP A 425 22.48 11.42 -5.30
CA ASP A 425 21.99 10.47 -6.30
C ASP A 425 20.54 10.80 -6.55
N THR A 426 20.06 10.49 -7.74
CA THR A 426 18.79 10.99 -8.27
C THR A 426 18.04 9.89 -8.99
N ASN A 427 18.65 8.71 -9.08
CA ASN A 427 18.04 7.53 -9.62
C ASN A 427 17.05 6.97 -8.58
N GLU A 428 15.86 6.58 -9.03
CA GLU A 428 14.89 5.77 -8.27
C GLU A 428 14.24 6.41 -7.03
N GLY A 429 14.35 7.73 -6.83
CA GLY A 429 13.76 8.42 -5.68
C GLY A 429 14.61 8.32 -4.41
N VAL A 430 15.86 7.89 -4.54
CA VAL A 430 16.90 7.95 -3.51
C VAL A 430 17.65 9.25 -3.70
N ASN A 431 17.65 10.14 -2.71
CA ASN A 431 18.33 11.45 -2.80
C ASN A 431 19.80 11.37 -2.36
N TYR A 432 20.27 10.25 -1.81
CA TYR A 432 21.54 10.18 -1.10
C TYR A 432 22.67 9.56 -1.93
N LYS A 433 23.88 10.14 -1.86
CA LYS A 433 25.08 9.64 -2.53
C LYS A 433 26.21 9.32 -1.57
N THR A 434 26.90 8.20 -1.80
CA THR A 434 28.02 7.77 -0.98
C THR A 434 29.27 8.60 -1.21
N ALA A 435 29.85 9.11 -0.12
CA ALA A 435 31.16 9.79 -0.11
C ALA A 435 32.27 8.95 0.57
N GLY A 436 31.97 7.70 0.93
CA GLY A 436 32.92 6.76 1.49
C GLY A 436 33.42 7.18 2.88
N LYS A 437 34.74 7.25 3.03
CA LYS A 437 35.45 7.54 4.27
C LYS A 437 35.90 9.01 4.34
N ILE A 438 35.64 9.69 5.46
CA ILE A 438 35.99 11.11 5.66
C ILE A 438 36.82 11.27 6.94
N GLN A 439 38.04 11.80 6.81
CA GLN A 439 38.96 11.93 7.95
C GLN A 439 39.76 13.22 8.00
N LYS A 440 40.04 13.70 9.22
CA LYS A 440 40.93 14.84 9.50
C LYS A 440 40.47 16.14 8.84
N TRP A 441 39.24 16.58 9.09
CA TRP A 441 38.73 17.83 8.53
C TRP A 441 38.33 18.80 9.63
N LYS A 442 38.70 20.07 9.48
CA LYS A 442 38.25 21.13 10.39
C LYS A 442 36.75 21.35 10.26
N ASN A 443 36.27 21.49 9.03
CA ASN A 443 34.86 21.71 8.75
C ASN A 443 34.42 20.89 7.55
N VAL A 444 33.27 20.23 7.69
CA VAL A 444 32.55 19.54 6.63
C VAL A 444 31.19 20.21 6.43
N PHE A 445 30.93 20.73 5.23
CA PHE A 445 29.72 21.45 4.88
C PHE A 445 28.92 20.70 3.81
N LEU A 446 27.62 20.54 4.03
CA LEU A 446 26.71 19.93 3.06
C LEU A 446 25.75 21.02 2.55
N GLU A 447 26.01 21.57 1.37
CA GLU A 447 25.15 22.60 0.77
C GLU A 447 24.26 21.98 -0.30
N ASN A 448 22.95 21.94 -0.05
CA ASN A 448 21.96 21.30 -0.93
C ASN A 448 22.42 19.88 -1.33
N SER A 449 22.92 19.12 -0.37
CA SER A 449 23.61 17.84 -0.62
C SER A 449 23.14 16.77 0.35
N TYR A 450 23.06 15.53 -0.13
CA TYR A 450 22.56 14.38 0.60
C TYR A 450 23.63 13.28 0.59
N VAL A 451 24.37 13.17 1.68
CA VAL A 451 25.63 12.41 1.74
C VAL A 451 25.47 11.18 2.63
N ILE A 452 25.95 10.02 2.15
CA ILE A 452 26.14 8.80 2.95
C ILE A 452 27.61 8.67 3.32
N ILE A 453 27.88 8.53 4.62
CA ILE A 453 29.17 8.14 5.15
C ILE A 453 29.04 6.69 5.66
N ASP A 454 29.63 5.76 4.92
CA ASP A 454 29.54 4.32 5.19
C ASP A 454 30.84 3.68 5.66
N ASN A 455 31.98 4.35 5.41
CA ASN A 455 33.33 3.85 5.72
C ASN A 455 34.07 4.69 6.78
N GLY A 456 33.32 5.40 7.63
CA GLY A 456 33.85 6.05 8.84
C GLY A 456 34.05 7.56 8.75
N LEU A 457 33.72 8.24 9.84
CA LEU A 457 33.98 9.65 10.11
C LEU A 457 34.95 9.76 11.28
N LYS A 458 36.15 10.29 11.06
CA LYS A 458 37.19 10.33 12.10
C LYS A 458 37.95 11.67 12.11
N ASP A 459 38.27 12.16 13.31
CA ASP A 459 39.08 13.37 13.49
C ASP A 459 38.48 14.58 12.74
N VAL A 460 37.15 14.65 12.67
CA VAL A 460 36.42 15.80 12.13
C VAL A 460 36.00 16.71 13.27
N GLU A 461 36.34 17.99 13.17
CA GLU A 461 36.02 18.97 14.22
C GLU A 461 34.56 19.43 14.10
N ASN A 462 34.16 20.05 13.00
CA ASN A 462 32.82 20.60 12.85
C ASN A 462 32.09 20.04 11.62
N MET A 463 30.78 19.90 11.73
CA MET A 463 29.92 19.44 10.63
C MET A 463 28.66 20.31 10.52
N SER A 464 28.31 20.69 9.30
CA SER A 464 27.16 21.56 9.00
C SER A 464 26.21 20.93 8.00
N VAL A 465 24.97 20.70 8.41
CA VAL A 465 23.87 20.14 7.63
C VAL A 465 22.69 21.12 7.64
N PRO A 466 22.72 22.19 6.81
CA PRO A 466 21.65 23.18 6.69
C PRO A 466 20.38 22.62 6.03
N GLU A 467 19.32 23.44 5.97
CA GLU A 467 18.08 23.10 5.25
C GLU A 467 18.36 22.66 3.80
N LYS A 468 17.58 21.67 3.31
CA LYS A 468 17.72 21.02 1.99
C LYS A 468 18.99 20.18 1.82
N SER A 469 19.65 19.83 2.91
CA SER A 469 20.74 18.87 2.93
C SER A 469 20.41 17.71 3.85
N GLY A 470 21.04 16.57 3.60
CA GLY A 470 20.88 15.35 4.40
C GLY A 470 22.21 14.67 4.68
N LEU A 471 22.35 14.12 5.87
CA LEU A 471 23.49 13.30 6.26
C LEU A 471 22.99 11.94 6.72
N LYS A 472 23.53 10.86 6.15
CA LYS A 472 23.39 9.50 6.65
C LYS A 472 24.70 9.02 7.24
N LEU A 473 24.64 8.45 8.44
CA LEU A 473 25.74 7.73 9.07
C LEU A 473 25.38 6.25 9.18
N SER A 474 26.24 5.38 8.67
CA SER A 474 26.03 3.92 8.68
C SER A 474 26.76 3.19 9.81
N ASN A 475 27.58 3.89 10.61
CA ASN A 475 28.22 3.36 11.81
C ASN A 475 28.14 4.37 12.95
N ASN A 476 28.55 3.95 14.16
CA ASN A 476 28.79 4.87 15.25
C ASN A 476 29.92 5.82 14.88
N GLU A 477 29.61 7.11 14.79
CA GLU A 477 30.55 8.14 14.39
C GLU A 477 30.68 9.23 15.45
N GLU A 478 31.77 9.97 15.39
CA GLU A 478 32.02 11.10 16.28
C GLU A 478 32.62 12.31 15.58
N ILE A 479 32.26 13.50 16.09
CA ILE A 479 32.95 14.75 15.82
C ILE A 479 33.40 15.39 17.14
N THR A 480 34.52 16.11 17.12
CA THR A 480 35.10 16.70 18.35
C THR A 480 34.54 18.08 18.69
N GLY A 481 34.02 18.81 17.71
CA GLY A 481 33.45 20.15 17.81
C GLY A 481 31.93 20.17 17.55
N ASN A 482 31.46 21.18 16.83
CA ASN A 482 30.03 21.52 16.76
C ASN A 482 29.31 20.85 15.59
N PHE A 483 28.03 20.54 15.80
CA PHE A 483 27.09 20.15 14.74
C PHE A 483 26.09 21.29 14.48
N ASN A 484 26.13 21.87 13.29
CA ASN A 484 25.20 22.92 12.86
C ASN A 484 24.09 22.31 12.00
N GLY A 485 22.91 22.18 12.59
CA GLY A 485 21.73 21.56 12.01
C GLY A 485 20.79 22.51 11.25
N GLY A 486 19.78 21.94 10.61
CA GLY A 486 18.83 22.63 9.72
C GLY A 486 18.18 21.69 8.70
N GLY A 487 18.91 20.64 8.30
CA GLY A 487 18.49 19.63 7.34
C GLY A 487 18.05 18.31 7.96
N GLU A 488 18.34 17.22 7.26
CA GLU A 488 17.98 15.85 7.65
C GLU A 488 19.21 15.11 8.22
N LEU A 489 19.04 14.44 9.35
CA LEU A 489 20.03 13.49 9.89
C LEU A 489 19.38 12.11 9.92
N TYR A 490 19.98 11.19 9.19
CA TYR A 490 19.50 9.84 9.02
C TYR A 490 20.42 8.87 9.76
N LEU A 491 19.86 8.09 10.68
CA LEU A 491 20.59 7.12 11.50
C LEU A 491 19.86 5.77 11.51
N ASP A 492 20.60 4.68 11.38
CA ASP A 492 20.02 3.36 11.69
C ASP A 492 19.84 3.21 13.21
N SER A 493 18.83 2.46 13.65
CA SER A 493 18.42 2.48 15.06
C SER A 493 19.47 2.03 16.09
N ASN A 494 20.53 1.34 15.68
CA ASN A 494 21.63 0.93 16.57
C ASN A 494 22.85 1.88 16.50
N ILE A 495 22.72 2.98 15.76
CA ILE A 495 23.79 3.94 15.52
C ILE A 495 23.62 5.15 16.43
N CYS A 496 24.74 5.56 17.02
CA CYS A 496 24.88 6.74 17.83
C CYS A 496 25.87 7.72 17.16
N PHE A 497 25.43 8.96 16.95
CA PHE A 497 26.29 10.06 16.57
C PHE A 497 26.76 10.85 17.81
N THR A 498 28.06 10.91 18.05
CA THR A 498 28.64 11.59 19.20
C THR A 498 29.21 12.95 18.83
N ILE A 499 28.78 13.99 19.54
CA ILE A 499 29.13 15.39 19.27
C ILE A 499 29.87 15.93 20.50
N GLY A 500 31.15 16.26 20.32
CA GLY A 500 32.03 16.75 21.38
C GLY A 500 31.79 18.22 21.77
N GLY A 501 31.24 19.02 20.86
CA GLY A 501 30.86 20.42 21.07
C GLY A 501 29.34 20.61 21.20
N ASP A 502 28.86 21.75 20.75
CA ASP A 502 27.46 22.17 20.81
C ASP A 502 26.67 21.73 19.56
N ILE A 503 25.35 21.65 19.72
CA ILE A 503 24.42 21.52 18.59
C ILE A 503 23.66 22.83 18.39
N THR A 504 23.52 23.28 17.15
CA THR A 504 22.74 24.47 16.78
C THR A 504 21.73 24.15 15.67
N GLY A 505 20.70 24.99 15.50
CA GLY A 505 19.65 24.79 14.49
C GLY A 505 18.57 23.77 14.87
N THR A 506 17.75 23.37 13.91
CA THR A 506 16.69 22.36 14.06
C THR A 506 16.81 21.35 12.93
N THR A 507 17.12 20.10 13.26
CA THR A 507 17.35 19.02 12.30
C THR A 507 16.23 18.00 12.37
N LYS A 508 15.72 17.53 11.22
CA LYS A 508 14.81 16.38 11.14
C LYS A 508 15.63 15.11 11.35
N LEU A 509 15.41 14.41 12.47
CA LEU A 509 16.00 13.09 12.71
C LEU A 509 15.13 12.01 12.07
N ILE A 510 15.72 11.18 11.23
CA ILE A 510 15.06 10.07 10.55
C ILE A 510 15.74 8.78 11.02
N LEU A 511 14.96 7.82 11.52
CA LEU A 511 15.47 6.59 12.11
C LEU A 511 15.09 5.37 11.26
N THR A 512 16.06 4.54 10.89
CA THR A 512 15.78 3.24 10.25
C THR A 512 15.54 2.18 11.29
N PRO A 513 14.49 1.34 11.14
CA PRO A 513 14.34 0.14 11.93
C PRO A 513 15.55 -0.78 11.80
N SER A 514 15.94 -1.39 12.91
CA SER A 514 16.87 -2.52 12.92
C SER A 514 16.09 -3.82 13.11
N ILE A 515 16.63 -4.93 12.59
CA ILE A 515 16.03 -6.24 12.80
C ILE A 515 16.47 -6.77 14.16
N VAL A 516 15.52 -6.85 15.10
CA VAL A 516 15.75 -7.40 16.45
C VAL A 516 14.80 -8.58 16.63
N ASN A 517 15.36 -9.78 16.86
CA ASN A 517 14.60 -11.02 17.01
C ASN A 517 13.60 -11.30 15.85
N GLY A 518 13.96 -10.93 14.62
CA GLY A 518 13.12 -11.11 13.43
C GLY A 518 12.01 -10.08 13.23
N LYS A 519 11.92 -9.04 14.09
CA LYS A 519 10.98 -7.93 13.98
C LYS A 519 11.74 -6.65 13.57
N ASN A 520 11.08 -5.78 12.82
CA ASN A 520 11.58 -4.43 12.54
C ASN A 520 11.33 -3.56 13.77
N VAL A 521 12.38 -3.04 14.39
CA VAL A 521 12.29 -2.30 15.65
C VAL A 521 13.16 -1.06 15.59
N ILE A 522 12.59 0.08 15.99
CA ILE A 522 13.35 1.25 16.41
C ILE A 522 13.70 1.02 17.89
N VAL A 523 14.94 0.61 18.13
CA VAL A 523 15.53 0.32 19.44
C VAL A 523 15.60 1.58 20.28
N GLY A 524 14.97 1.55 21.45
CA GLY A 524 14.91 2.66 22.40
C GLY A 524 15.74 2.43 23.67
N GLY A 525 15.59 3.37 24.58
CA GLY A 525 16.21 3.40 25.90
C GLY A 525 17.50 4.22 25.96
N ILE A 526 17.79 4.75 27.16
CA ILE A 526 18.95 5.63 27.40
C ILE A 526 20.32 4.98 27.13
N ASN A 527 20.36 3.65 27.05
CA ASN A 527 21.57 2.90 26.72
C ASN A 527 21.80 2.78 25.20
N HIS A 528 20.81 3.11 24.38
CA HIS A 528 20.86 3.15 22.92
C HIS A 528 20.48 4.56 22.40
N PRO A 529 21.24 5.61 22.76
CA PRO A 529 20.99 6.93 22.22
C PRO A 529 21.36 7.01 20.74
N TYR A 530 20.58 7.79 19.99
CA TYR A 530 20.89 8.12 18.60
C TYR A 530 21.89 9.27 18.52
N ILE A 531 21.83 10.20 19.48
CA ILE A 531 22.75 11.35 19.53
C ILE A 531 23.24 11.53 20.97
N LYS A 532 24.55 11.71 21.14
CA LYS A 532 25.20 12.14 22.39
C LYS A 532 25.84 13.49 22.18
N VAL A 533 25.60 14.44 23.09
CA VAL A 533 26.15 15.81 22.99
C VAL A 533 26.86 16.18 24.29
N LYS A 534 28.14 16.50 24.23
CA LYS A 534 28.95 16.91 25.39
C LYS A 534 28.84 18.42 25.68
N GLY A 535 28.72 19.25 24.65
CA GLY A 535 28.62 20.70 24.78
C GLY A 535 27.33 21.16 25.48
N ALA A 536 27.25 22.46 25.72
CA ALA A 536 26.08 23.10 26.31
C ALA A 536 24.92 23.05 25.30
N SER A 537 24.10 22.01 25.38
CA SER A 537 22.90 21.89 24.55
C SER A 537 21.92 23.03 24.89
N THR A 538 21.75 24.00 23.99
CA THR A 538 20.64 24.99 24.08
C THR A 538 19.32 24.44 23.55
N ALA A 539 19.22 23.11 23.36
CA ALA A 539 18.04 22.46 22.82
C ALA A 539 16.84 22.71 23.72
N ARG A 540 15.93 23.60 23.29
CA ARG A 540 14.57 23.62 23.81
C ARG A 540 13.95 22.30 23.40
N ALA A 541 13.75 21.39 24.36
CA ALA A 541 12.84 20.26 24.16
C ALA A 541 11.46 20.84 23.83
N GLN A 542 11.16 21.04 22.54
CA GLN A 542 9.79 21.20 22.11
C GLN A 542 9.21 19.80 22.10
N SER A 543 8.44 19.49 23.14
CA SER A 543 7.43 18.45 23.08
C SER A 543 6.37 18.88 22.06
N GLN A 544 6.69 18.80 20.77
CA GLN A 544 5.68 18.74 19.73
C GLN A 544 5.65 17.30 19.27
N ALA A 545 4.45 16.72 19.27
CA ALA A 545 4.16 15.51 18.55
C ALA A 545 4.80 15.63 17.16
N SER A 546 5.79 14.79 16.86
CA SER A 546 6.29 14.69 15.49
C SER A 546 5.21 13.99 14.69
N ASP A 547 4.66 14.69 13.69
CA ASP A 547 4.10 13.99 12.54
C ASP A 547 5.29 13.31 11.84
N GLU A 548 5.17 12.00 11.61
CA GLU A 548 6.15 11.08 10.97
C GLU A 548 7.21 10.43 11.88
N ILE A 549 6.81 9.39 12.61
CA ILE A 549 7.45 8.05 12.56
C ILE A 549 6.31 7.05 12.36
N ILE A 550 6.59 5.99 11.60
CA ILE A 550 5.73 4.97 10.96
C ILE A 550 4.95 4.07 11.97
N SER A 551 4.35 4.65 13.00
CA SER A 551 3.21 4.10 13.76
C SER A 551 2.79 5.15 14.80
N GLY A 552 1.50 5.51 14.80
CA GLY A 552 0.99 6.61 15.58
C GLY A 552 1.02 6.37 17.09
N GLU A 553 2.09 6.79 17.78
CA GLU A 553 2.04 7.21 19.19
C GLU A 553 2.97 8.40 19.43
N SER A 554 2.35 9.57 19.58
CA SER A 554 3.03 10.85 19.76
C SER A 554 3.32 11.17 21.23
N LYS A 555 4.29 10.49 21.86
CA LYS A 555 4.94 10.93 23.12
C LYS A 555 6.36 10.36 23.25
N TYR A 556 7.38 11.12 22.85
CA TYR A 556 8.78 10.77 23.13
C TYR A 556 9.40 11.77 24.11
N THR A 557 10.03 11.24 25.15
CA THR A 557 10.84 12.04 26.07
C THR A 557 12.23 12.20 25.46
N ILE A 558 12.43 13.32 24.76
CA ILE A 558 13.72 13.67 24.17
C ILE A 558 14.51 14.45 25.22
N LEU A 559 15.67 13.91 25.61
CA LEU A 559 16.70 14.46 26.51
C LEU A 559 16.70 13.88 27.94
N SER A 560 17.77 13.14 28.25
CA SER A 560 18.21 12.88 29.62
C SER A 560 19.70 13.17 29.76
N GLN A 561 20.12 13.71 30.91
CA GLN A 561 21.53 13.89 31.23
C GLN A 561 22.06 12.62 31.91
N LYS A 562 23.11 12.04 31.32
CA LYS A 562 23.83 10.89 31.88
C LYS A 562 25.32 11.16 31.75
N SER A 563 26.00 11.37 32.88
CA SER A 563 27.41 11.84 32.88
C SER A 563 27.54 13.23 32.20
N ASP A 564 28.69 13.50 31.58
CA ASP A 564 29.02 14.75 30.88
C ASP A 564 28.31 14.92 29.52
N TYR A 565 27.30 14.10 29.21
CA TYR A 565 26.60 14.10 27.91
C TYR A 565 25.07 14.23 28.09
N SER A 566 24.46 14.94 27.15
CA SER A 566 23.02 14.92 26.87
C SER A 566 22.71 13.81 25.86
N TYR A 567 21.72 12.96 26.17
CA TYR A 567 21.33 11.80 25.35
C TYR A 567 19.98 12.06 24.68
N TYR A 568 19.92 11.86 23.36
CA TYR A 568 18.70 11.91 22.56
C TYR A 568 18.32 10.49 22.15
N TYR A 569 17.17 10.03 22.61
CA TYR A 569 16.67 8.66 22.45
C TYR A 569 15.14 8.64 22.58
N ILE A 570 14.50 7.55 22.15
CA ILE A 570 13.10 7.24 22.49
C ILE A 570 13.06 6.31 23.70
N GLU A 571 12.06 6.43 24.57
CA GLU A 571 12.08 5.74 25.87
C GLU A 571 12.09 4.22 25.79
N GLN A 572 11.38 3.64 24.82
CA GLN A 572 11.18 2.20 24.65
C GLN A 572 11.30 1.82 23.18
N ASP A 573 11.57 0.54 22.93
CA ASP A 573 11.56 -0.04 21.59
C ASP A 573 10.20 0.18 20.93
N VAL A 574 10.21 0.65 19.68
CA VAL A 574 9.02 0.78 18.84
C VAL A 574 9.10 -0.27 17.74
N GLU A 575 8.23 -1.28 17.84
CA GLU A 575 8.09 -2.28 16.79
C GLU A 575 7.32 -1.68 15.60
N ILE A 576 7.90 -1.78 14.41
CA ILE A 576 7.23 -1.46 13.15
C ILE A 576 6.61 -2.75 12.63
N SER A 577 5.35 -2.95 12.98
CA SER A 577 4.55 -4.08 12.53
C SER A 577 3.59 -3.65 11.42
N ASN A 578 3.40 -4.52 10.44
CA ASN A 578 2.29 -4.37 9.51
C ASN A 578 1.00 -4.64 10.27
N PHE A 579 -0.05 -3.87 9.99
CA PHE A 579 -1.35 -4.14 10.55
C PHE A 579 -2.45 -3.94 9.52
N VAL A 580 -3.56 -4.61 9.78
CA VAL A 580 -4.83 -4.36 9.09
C VAL A 580 -5.89 -4.11 10.13
N GLU A 581 -6.47 -2.91 10.10
CA GLU A 581 -7.62 -2.59 10.94
C GLU A 581 -8.90 -2.97 10.20
N ILE A 582 -9.74 -3.78 10.85
CA ILE A 582 -11.05 -4.17 10.37
C ILE A 582 -12.11 -3.49 11.25
N LYS A 583 -12.73 -2.44 10.72
CA LYS A 583 -13.90 -1.81 11.36
C LYS A 583 -15.15 -2.35 10.71
N SER A 584 -15.94 -3.12 11.45
CA SER A 584 -17.19 -3.66 10.93
C SER A 584 -18.39 -3.35 11.83
N THR A 585 -19.48 -2.85 11.25
CA THR A 585 -20.70 -2.53 11.99
C THR A 585 -21.88 -3.30 11.43
N ASN A 586 -22.58 -4.03 12.28
CA ASN A 586 -23.77 -4.81 11.96
C ASN A 586 -25.02 -4.08 12.43
N ILE A 587 -26.05 -4.02 11.61
CA ILE A 587 -27.35 -3.40 11.94
C ILE A 587 -28.51 -4.29 11.53
N ASN A 588 -29.60 -4.20 12.31
CA ASN A 588 -30.83 -4.92 12.05
C ASN A 588 -31.68 -4.17 11.01
N ASP A 589 -31.45 -4.42 9.72
CA ASP A 589 -32.36 -4.10 8.61
C ASP A 589 -31.82 -4.78 7.33
N LYS A 590 -32.70 -5.18 6.41
CA LYS A 590 -32.35 -5.93 5.20
C LYS A 590 -31.86 -5.04 4.06
N ILE A 591 -32.25 -3.76 4.05
CA ILE A 591 -31.91 -2.79 2.99
C ILE A 591 -31.57 -1.46 3.66
N TYR A 592 -30.51 -1.46 4.47
CA TYR A 592 -30.00 -0.20 4.97
C TYR A 592 -29.18 0.51 3.90
N THR A 593 -29.66 1.68 3.48
CA THR A 593 -29.05 2.51 2.42
C THR A 593 -28.49 3.83 2.95
N GLY A 594 -28.62 4.10 4.26
CA GLY A 594 -28.11 5.30 4.91
C GLY A 594 -26.62 5.22 5.29
N SER A 595 -26.13 6.28 5.94
CA SER A 595 -24.85 6.29 6.66
C SER A 595 -25.09 5.85 8.09
N ILE A 596 -24.44 4.77 8.51
CA ILE A 596 -24.40 4.37 9.93
C ILE A 596 -23.77 5.56 10.68
N GLY A 597 -24.43 6.04 11.74
CA GLY A 597 -24.04 7.25 12.47
C GLY A 597 -22.70 7.12 13.22
N ASP A 598 -22.44 8.00 14.18
CA ASP A 598 -21.12 8.14 14.82
C ASP A 598 -20.64 6.91 15.65
N ASN A 599 -21.53 5.97 15.97
CA ASN A 599 -21.18 4.74 16.70
C ASN A 599 -20.89 3.60 15.72
N THR A 600 -19.61 3.24 15.55
CA THR A 600 -19.13 2.20 14.63
C THR A 600 -18.35 1.10 15.33
N GLY A 601 -18.29 -0.09 14.74
CA GLY A 601 -17.53 -1.21 15.29
C GLY A 601 -18.12 -1.72 16.60
N SER A 602 -17.27 -2.08 17.56
CA SER A 602 -17.63 -2.50 18.93
C SER A 602 -18.27 -1.40 19.78
N SER A 603 -18.32 -0.15 19.30
CA SER A 603 -19.10 0.92 19.95
C SER A 603 -20.56 0.98 19.52
N ALA A 604 -20.92 0.30 18.43
CA ALA A 604 -22.31 0.15 17.99
C ALA A 604 -23.07 -0.85 18.87
N GLU A 605 -24.40 -0.70 18.94
CA GLU A 605 -25.25 -1.61 19.70
C GLU A 605 -25.25 -3.03 19.09
N ASP A 606 -25.17 -4.05 19.94
CA ASP A 606 -25.32 -5.44 19.51
C ASP A 606 -26.72 -5.68 18.93
N ILE A 607 -26.82 -6.42 17.83
CA ILE A 607 -28.09 -6.70 17.15
C ILE A 607 -28.65 -8.06 17.54
N SER A 608 -29.97 -8.21 17.42
CA SER A 608 -30.66 -9.49 17.61
C SER A 608 -31.51 -9.84 16.40
N ILE A 609 -31.32 -11.02 15.83
CA ILE A 609 -32.07 -11.54 14.70
C ILE A 609 -32.60 -12.95 14.99
N LEU A 610 -33.56 -13.41 14.18
CA LEU A 610 -34.03 -14.79 14.21
C LEU A 610 -33.14 -15.70 13.35
N GLU A 611 -33.23 -17.02 13.53
CA GLU A 611 -32.47 -18.02 12.77
C GLU A 611 -32.64 -17.95 11.24
N ILE A 612 -33.78 -17.43 10.77
CA ILE A 612 -34.06 -17.15 9.35
C ILE A 612 -34.17 -15.64 9.04
N GLY A 613 -33.59 -14.83 9.93
CA GLY A 613 -33.51 -13.39 9.78
C GLY A 613 -32.43 -12.96 8.80
N SER A 614 -32.19 -11.65 8.77
CA SER A 614 -31.16 -11.04 7.94
C SER A 614 -30.61 -9.80 8.63
N TYR A 615 -29.39 -9.42 8.27
CA TYR A 615 -28.74 -8.21 8.75
C TYR A 615 -27.91 -7.56 7.65
N THR A 616 -27.60 -6.27 7.83
CA THR A 616 -26.64 -5.53 7.00
C THR A 616 -25.37 -5.29 7.81
N GLN A 617 -24.22 -5.42 7.14
CA GLN A 617 -22.90 -5.21 7.70
C GLN A 617 -22.12 -4.22 6.81
N ASP A 618 -21.60 -3.16 7.40
CA ASP A 618 -20.57 -2.33 6.77
C ASP A 618 -19.19 -2.76 7.27
N VAL A 619 -18.22 -2.84 6.36
CA VAL A 619 -16.82 -3.22 6.65
C VAL A 619 -15.88 -2.22 6.01
N GLU A 620 -15.00 -1.64 6.81
CA GLU A 620 -13.88 -0.81 6.37
C GLU A 620 -12.58 -1.52 6.76
N LEU A 621 -11.72 -1.72 5.76
CA LEU A 621 -10.40 -2.33 5.90
C LEU A 621 -9.35 -1.25 5.67
N ASN A 622 -8.48 -1.01 6.66
CA ASN A 622 -7.35 -0.08 6.55
C ASN A 622 -6.05 -0.87 6.70
N TYR A 623 -5.23 -0.83 5.66
CA TYR A 623 -3.95 -1.54 5.56
C TYR A 623 -2.80 -0.56 5.72
N GLU A 624 -1.86 -0.87 6.60
CA GLU A 624 -0.56 -0.20 6.69
C GLU A 624 0.53 -1.28 6.71
N PHE A 625 1.44 -1.23 5.73
CA PHE A 625 2.47 -2.25 5.63
C PHE A 625 3.78 -1.76 5.04
N TYR A 626 4.87 -2.27 5.62
CA TYR A 626 6.22 -1.92 5.28
C TYR A 626 6.86 -2.98 4.37
N LYS A 627 7.43 -2.51 3.25
CA LYS A 627 8.23 -3.31 2.32
C LYS A 627 9.70 -2.99 2.52
N ASN A 628 10.50 -4.02 2.77
CA ASN A 628 11.95 -3.93 2.87
C ASN A 628 12.63 -5.12 2.20
N SER A 629 13.96 -5.13 2.19
CA SER A 629 14.78 -6.19 1.61
C SER A 629 14.51 -7.59 2.20
N THR A 630 14.05 -7.68 3.44
CA THR A 630 13.73 -8.96 4.10
C THR A 630 12.31 -9.48 3.84
N ASN A 631 11.34 -8.62 3.55
CA ASN A 631 9.94 -8.99 3.28
C ASN A 631 9.42 -8.32 1.99
N PRO A 632 9.99 -8.62 0.81
CA PRO A 632 9.71 -7.86 -0.42
C PRO A 632 8.28 -8.03 -0.96
N ASN A 633 7.59 -9.12 -0.59
CA ASN A 633 6.34 -9.56 -1.23
C ASN A 633 5.13 -9.63 -0.29
N LYS A 634 5.20 -9.03 0.89
CA LYS A 634 4.06 -9.03 1.81
C LYS A 634 2.90 -8.25 1.20
N TYR A 635 1.70 -8.83 1.30
CA TYR A 635 0.45 -8.35 0.72
C TYR A 635 0.44 -8.18 -0.81
N ALA A 636 1.31 -8.94 -1.51
CA ALA A 636 1.30 -9.01 -2.97
C ALA A 636 0.25 -10.00 -3.52
N ASN A 637 -0.21 -10.96 -2.69
CA ASN A 637 -1.17 -12.00 -3.06
C ASN A 637 -2.30 -12.12 -2.03
N ILE A 638 -3.07 -11.05 -1.87
CA ILE A 638 -4.20 -10.97 -0.95
C ILE A 638 -5.45 -11.62 -1.52
N SER A 639 -6.14 -12.40 -0.70
CA SER A 639 -7.53 -12.80 -0.91
C SER A 639 -8.35 -12.59 0.37
N ARG A 640 -9.66 -12.46 0.21
CA ARG A 640 -10.60 -12.16 1.29
C ARG A 640 -11.67 -13.23 1.36
N GLN A 641 -12.04 -13.59 2.58
CA GLN A 641 -13.10 -14.54 2.87
C GLN A 641 -14.08 -13.96 3.89
N PHE A 642 -15.36 -13.96 3.55
CA PHE A 642 -16.43 -13.67 4.51
C PHE A 642 -16.53 -14.83 5.50
N VAL A 643 -16.62 -14.52 6.80
CA VAL A 643 -16.71 -15.51 7.88
C VAL A 643 -17.71 -15.08 8.96
N LEU A 644 -18.26 -16.06 9.65
CA LEU A 644 -18.92 -15.87 10.94
C LEU A 644 -18.02 -16.44 12.03
N LYS A 645 -17.84 -15.72 13.14
CA LYS A 645 -17.01 -16.15 14.27
C LYS A 645 -17.79 -16.13 15.58
N THR A 646 -17.49 -17.02 16.53
CA THR A 646 -18.17 -17.05 17.84
C THR A 646 -17.47 -16.21 18.91
N ASP A 647 -16.16 -16.02 18.79
CA ASP A 647 -15.29 -15.40 19.81
C ASP A 647 -14.23 -14.49 19.18
N LYS A 648 -14.56 -13.86 18.04
CA LYS A 648 -13.66 -13.07 17.19
C LYS A 648 -12.47 -13.83 16.56
N GLN A 649 -12.17 -15.06 17.00
CA GLN A 649 -11.08 -15.86 16.41
C GLN A 649 -11.59 -17.09 15.67
N THR A 650 -12.49 -17.86 16.27
CA THR A 650 -12.93 -19.16 15.76
C THR A 650 -14.05 -18.99 14.73
N ALA A 651 -13.75 -19.30 13.47
CA ALA A 651 -14.75 -19.37 12.41
C ALA A 651 -15.77 -20.48 12.70
N THR A 652 -17.02 -20.26 12.28
CA THR A 652 -18.13 -21.18 12.46
C THR A 652 -18.91 -21.35 11.16
N THR A 653 -19.67 -22.43 11.09
CA THR A 653 -20.32 -22.86 9.87
C THR A 653 -21.43 -21.89 9.43
N ILE A 654 -21.33 -21.46 8.19
CA ILE A 654 -22.34 -20.75 7.41
C ILE A 654 -23.20 -21.81 6.71
N PRO A 655 -24.51 -21.93 7.02
CA PRO A 655 -25.33 -23.01 6.49
C PRO A 655 -25.67 -22.88 5.00
N SER A 656 -25.88 -24.01 4.33
CA SER A 656 -26.41 -24.07 2.96
C SER A 656 -27.74 -23.31 2.84
N GLY A 657 -27.91 -22.57 1.74
CA GLY A 657 -29.05 -21.69 1.49
C GLY A 657 -28.90 -20.27 2.05
N THR A 658 -27.79 -19.95 2.73
CA THR A 658 -27.49 -18.56 3.13
C THR A 658 -27.23 -17.71 1.90
N GLU A 659 -27.91 -16.57 1.79
CA GLU A 659 -27.75 -15.61 0.70
C GLU A 659 -26.91 -14.42 1.19
N ILE A 660 -25.88 -14.06 0.43
CA ILE A 660 -25.00 -12.94 0.75
C ILE A 660 -24.95 -12.03 -0.48
N LEU A 661 -25.46 -10.80 -0.31
CA LEU A 661 -25.29 -9.71 -1.26
C LEU A 661 -24.13 -8.84 -0.78
N MET A 662 -23.10 -8.69 -1.60
CA MET A 662 -21.97 -7.78 -1.39
C MET A 662 -22.12 -6.56 -2.29
N ILE A 663 -21.98 -5.38 -1.72
CA ILE A 663 -21.93 -4.10 -2.42
C ILE A 663 -20.50 -3.58 -2.33
N TYR A 664 -19.88 -3.34 -3.49
CA TYR A 664 -18.51 -2.84 -3.61
C TYR A 664 -18.46 -1.78 -4.73
N ASN A 665 -17.96 -0.58 -4.41
CA ASN A 665 -17.91 0.57 -5.33
C ASN A 665 -19.26 0.83 -6.05
N GLY A 666 -20.37 0.67 -5.34
CA GLY A 666 -21.72 0.88 -5.85
C GLY A 666 -22.28 -0.23 -6.76
N LYS A 667 -21.53 -1.33 -6.96
CA LYS A 667 -22.00 -2.52 -7.71
C LYS A 667 -22.41 -3.64 -6.77
N ASN A 668 -23.44 -4.38 -7.17
CA ASN A 668 -24.00 -5.50 -6.43
C ASN A 668 -23.41 -6.82 -6.94
N TYR A 669 -23.01 -7.67 -6.00
CA TYR A 669 -22.54 -9.03 -6.27
C TYR A 669 -23.22 -10.00 -5.31
N ASN A 670 -23.72 -11.12 -5.81
CA ASN A 670 -24.47 -12.09 -5.01
C ASN A 670 -23.75 -13.43 -4.94
N TYR A 671 -23.92 -14.12 -3.81
CA TYR A 671 -23.52 -15.50 -3.62
C TYR A 671 -24.55 -16.24 -2.76
N VAL A 672 -24.88 -17.48 -3.14
CA VAL A 672 -25.71 -18.38 -2.36
C VAL A 672 -24.86 -19.57 -1.93
N VAL A 673 -24.82 -19.84 -0.63
CA VAL A 673 -24.03 -20.93 -0.06
C VAL A 673 -24.65 -22.26 -0.47
N ASN A 674 -23.95 -23.06 -1.28
CA ASN A 674 -24.48 -24.33 -1.79
C ASN A 674 -24.40 -25.48 -0.77
N THR A 675 -23.34 -25.49 0.04
CA THR A 675 -23.08 -26.49 1.07
C THR A 675 -22.54 -25.79 2.31
N ASP A 676 -22.81 -26.34 3.50
CA ASP A 676 -22.27 -25.85 4.76
C ASP A 676 -20.76 -25.59 4.66
N THR A 677 -20.33 -24.40 5.05
CA THR A 677 -18.93 -23.97 4.90
C THR A 677 -18.55 -22.98 6.00
N ASP A 678 -17.29 -22.97 6.43
CA ASP A 678 -16.84 -22.06 7.49
C ASP A 678 -16.40 -20.69 6.94
N SER A 679 -16.22 -20.57 5.62
CA SER A 679 -15.86 -19.31 4.98
C SER A 679 -16.33 -19.24 3.52
N VAL A 680 -16.56 -18.03 3.03
CA VAL A 680 -16.93 -17.77 1.63
C VAL A 680 -15.90 -16.85 0.98
N ASN A 681 -15.16 -17.35 -0.01
CA ASN A 681 -14.21 -16.55 -0.76
C ASN A 681 -14.94 -15.49 -1.61
N LEU A 682 -14.54 -14.21 -1.49
CA LEU A 682 -15.21 -13.12 -2.19
C LEU A 682 -15.15 -13.25 -3.72
N SER A 683 -14.20 -14.00 -4.28
CA SER A 683 -14.08 -14.23 -5.72
C SER A 683 -15.21 -15.08 -6.31
N LEU A 684 -15.99 -15.76 -5.47
CA LEU A 684 -17.13 -16.58 -5.88
C LEU A 684 -18.39 -15.74 -6.13
N PHE A 685 -18.42 -14.50 -5.66
CA PHE A 685 -19.56 -13.61 -5.82
C PHE A 685 -19.71 -13.17 -7.27
N LYS A 686 -20.94 -13.07 -7.76
CA LYS A 686 -21.24 -12.73 -9.16
C LYS A 686 -22.13 -11.51 -9.28
N ASP A 687 -21.86 -10.66 -10.27
CA ASP A 687 -22.75 -9.55 -10.62
C ASP A 687 -24.03 -10.03 -11.34
N GLU A 688 -24.93 -9.10 -11.67
CA GLU A 688 -26.19 -9.37 -12.37
C GLU A 688 -25.99 -10.02 -13.75
N ASP A 689 -24.82 -9.80 -14.37
CA ASP A 689 -24.43 -10.38 -15.67
C ASP A 689 -23.74 -11.75 -15.52
N GLY A 690 -23.51 -12.21 -14.30
CA GLY A 690 -22.87 -13.50 -13.99
C GLY A 690 -21.34 -13.46 -13.96
N ASN A 691 -20.71 -12.30 -14.06
CA ASN A 691 -19.25 -12.16 -13.96
C ASN A 691 -18.80 -12.26 -12.50
N THR A 692 -17.68 -12.95 -12.26
CA THR A 692 -17.11 -13.08 -10.92
C THR A 692 -16.46 -11.78 -10.44
N PHE A 693 -16.54 -11.54 -9.13
CA PHE A 693 -15.86 -10.42 -8.49
C PHE A 693 -14.34 -10.56 -8.62
N LYS A 694 -13.70 -9.53 -9.20
CA LYS A 694 -12.24 -9.45 -9.31
C LYS A 694 -11.68 -8.76 -8.08
N GLN A 695 -11.14 -9.55 -7.16
CA GLN A 695 -10.46 -9.04 -5.98
C GLN A 695 -9.15 -8.34 -6.36
N ILE A 696 -8.79 -7.30 -5.60
CA ILE A 696 -7.46 -6.70 -5.65
C ILE A 696 -6.51 -7.63 -4.89
N SER A 697 -5.64 -8.32 -5.62
CA SER A 697 -4.68 -9.27 -5.06
C SER A 697 -3.39 -8.60 -4.61
N ASN A 698 -2.87 -7.65 -5.40
CA ASN A 698 -1.64 -6.95 -5.07
C ASN A 698 -1.93 -5.54 -4.54
N LEU A 699 -1.84 -5.35 -3.23
CA LEU A 699 -2.06 -4.04 -2.60
C LEU A 699 -0.94 -3.05 -2.93
N GLN A 700 0.26 -3.51 -3.29
CA GLN A 700 1.40 -2.65 -3.64
C GLN A 700 1.17 -1.86 -4.94
N SER A 701 0.26 -2.34 -5.80
CA SER A 701 -0.05 -1.73 -7.09
C SER A 701 -1.54 -1.42 -7.26
N ALA A 702 -2.27 -1.34 -6.15
CA ALA A 702 -3.70 -1.06 -6.17
C ALA A 702 -3.96 0.43 -6.48
N ASP A 703 -5.04 0.71 -7.22
CA ASP A 703 -5.47 2.10 -7.42
C ASP A 703 -5.89 2.71 -6.08
N GLY A 704 -5.35 3.89 -5.76
CA GLY A 704 -5.58 4.58 -4.49
C GLY A 704 -4.61 4.25 -3.36
N VAL A 705 -3.62 3.37 -3.59
CA VAL A 705 -2.53 3.14 -2.64
C VAL A 705 -1.64 4.39 -2.55
N THR A 706 -1.37 4.86 -1.33
CA THR A 706 -0.34 5.86 -1.09
C THR A 706 0.92 5.16 -0.65
N LYS A 707 2.06 5.56 -1.22
CA LYS A 707 3.37 5.01 -0.88
C LYS A 707 4.32 6.10 -0.42
N GLU A 708 5.06 5.82 0.64
CA GLU A 708 6.14 6.66 1.13
C GLU A 708 7.43 5.86 1.03
N VAL A 709 8.34 6.30 0.16
CA VAL A 709 9.63 5.64 -0.05
C VAL A 709 10.65 6.32 0.84
N ASN A 710 11.35 5.52 1.63
CA ASN A 710 12.53 5.94 2.34
C ASN A 710 13.64 6.21 1.32
N GLY A 711 13.95 7.48 1.08
CA GLY A 711 14.95 7.92 0.10
C GLY A 711 16.40 7.57 0.43
N VAL A 712 16.64 6.75 1.46
CA VAL A 712 17.94 6.24 1.88
C VAL A 712 18.04 4.72 1.75
N THR A 713 17.05 3.98 2.24
CA THR A 713 17.06 2.50 2.18
C THR A 713 16.33 1.93 0.98
N GLY A 714 15.49 2.72 0.32
CA GLY A 714 14.55 2.25 -0.69
C GLY A 714 13.35 1.49 -0.12
N ASP A 715 13.27 1.33 1.21
CA ASP A 715 12.12 0.72 1.86
C ASP A 715 10.86 1.57 1.62
N THR A 716 9.70 0.93 1.60
CA THR A 716 8.46 1.63 1.24
C THR A 716 7.33 1.30 2.23
N LEU A 717 6.71 2.32 2.79
CA LEU A 717 5.45 2.21 3.53
C LEU A 717 4.28 2.33 2.55
N TYR A 718 3.31 1.42 2.63
CA TYR A 718 2.10 1.45 1.85
C TYR A 718 0.90 1.64 2.76
N ASN A 719 0.01 2.56 2.40
CA ASN A 719 -1.30 2.72 3.01
C ASN A 719 -2.39 2.50 1.95
N TYR A 720 -3.39 1.70 2.29
CA TYR A 720 -4.51 1.39 1.42
C TYR A 720 -5.78 1.17 2.24
N SER A 721 -6.91 1.66 1.74
CA SER A 721 -8.21 1.47 2.37
C SER A 721 -9.23 0.96 1.36
N GLU A 722 -10.10 0.06 1.81
CA GLU A 722 -11.24 -0.39 1.02
C GLU A 722 -12.45 -0.64 1.91
N SER A 723 -13.64 -0.59 1.31
CA SER A 723 -14.88 -0.76 2.04
C SER A 723 -15.83 -1.69 1.31
N PHE A 724 -16.54 -2.51 2.09
CA PHE A 724 -17.54 -3.45 1.64
C PHE A 724 -18.82 -3.25 2.44
N ARG A 725 -19.96 -3.53 1.82
CA ARG A 725 -21.23 -3.70 2.52
C ARG A 725 -21.79 -5.08 2.20
N PHE A 726 -22.15 -5.85 3.21
CA PHE A 726 -22.78 -7.16 3.07
C PHE A 726 -24.21 -7.12 3.59
N ILE A 727 -25.12 -7.76 2.87
CA ILE A 727 -26.48 -8.06 3.31
C ILE A 727 -26.57 -9.57 3.37
N VAL A 728 -26.75 -10.11 4.58
CA VAL A 728 -26.72 -11.55 4.85
C VAL A 728 -28.12 -12.00 5.24
N SER A 729 -28.63 -13.03 4.58
CA SER A 729 -29.99 -13.53 4.75
C SER A 729 -29.99 -15.04 4.94
N PHE A 730 -30.56 -15.50 6.05
CA PHE A 730 -30.73 -16.92 6.38
C PHE A 730 -32.10 -17.46 5.96
N ALA A 731 -32.90 -16.68 5.21
CA ALA A 731 -34.29 -17.04 4.90
C ALA A 731 -34.44 -18.37 4.13
N ASN A 732 -33.46 -18.73 3.31
CA ASN A 732 -33.51 -19.89 2.42
C ASN A 732 -32.82 -21.15 2.98
N ILE A 733 -32.29 -21.13 4.20
CA ILE A 733 -31.61 -22.30 4.78
C ILE A 733 -32.58 -23.47 5.03
N ILE A 734 -33.85 -23.18 5.38
CA ILE A 734 -34.84 -24.22 5.67
C ILE A 734 -35.20 -25.00 4.40
N ASN A 735 -35.28 -24.33 3.24
CA ASN A 735 -35.53 -24.99 1.95
C ASN A 735 -34.43 -26.01 1.59
N ASN A 736 -33.25 -25.87 2.21
CA ASN A 736 -32.10 -26.75 2.03
C ASN A 736 -31.90 -27.73 3.21
N ASN A 737 -32.88 -27.87 4.12
CA ASN A 737 -32.78 -28.66 5.35
C ASN A 737 -31.57 -28.28 6.24
N ALA A 738 -31.13 -27.02 6.17
CA ALA A 738 -30.03 -26.48 6.96
C ALA A 738 -30.54 -25.64 8.14
N SER A 739 -29.69 -25.39 9.14
CA SER A 739 -30.02 -24.58 10.31
C SER A 739 -28.79 -23.85 10.84
N ILE A 740 -28.97 -22.64 11.39
CA ILE A 740 -27.96 -21.93 12.15
C ILE A 740 -28.26 -22.08 13.64
N LYS A 741 -27.22 -22.35 14.45
CA LYS A 741 -27.40 -22.50 15.89
C LYS A 741 -27.71 -21.15 16.53
N ALA A 742 -28.44 -21.17 17.65
CA ALA A 742 -28.57 -19.99 18.48
C ALA A 742 -27.24 -19.67 19.18
N GLY A 743 -26.92 -18.39 19.28
CA GLY A 743 -25.66 -17.92 19.86
C GLY A 743 -25.34 -16.48 19.52
N SER A 744 -24.17 -16.03 19.99
CA SER A 744 -23.59 -14.74 19.61
C SER A 744 -22.52 -14.96 18.55
N TYR A 745 -22.59 -14.17 17.49
CA TYR A 745 -21.73 -14.25 16.32
C TYR A 745 -21.12 -12.88 16.01
N TYR A 746 -19.98 -12.90 15.35
CA TYR A 746 -19.33 -11.75 14.75
C TYR A 746 -19.20 -12.03 13.25
N SER A 747 -19.80 -11.18 12.43
CA SER A 747 -19.56 -11.21 10.99
C SER A 747 -18.28 -10.44 10.69
N MET A 748 -17.38 -11.01 9.87
CA MET A 748 -16.07 -10.43 9.58
C MET A 748 -15.53 -10.85 8.21
N ILE A 749 -14.38 -10.27 7.84
CA ILE A 749 -13.57 -10.68 6.70
C ILE A 749 -12.23 -11.22 7.20
N ASN A 750 -11.91 -12.48 6.89
CA ASN A 750 -10.54 -12.98 6.99
C ASN A 750 -9.73 -12.54 5.77
N ILE A 751 -8.51 -12.07 6.01
CA ILE A 751 -7.57 -11.65 4.97
C ILE A 751 -6.48 -12.70 4.91
N LEU A 752 -6.20 -13.21 3.71
CA LEU A 752 -5.19 -14.23 3.48
C LEU A 752 -4.11 -13.64 2.58
N ASP A 753 -2.85 -13.73 2.99
CA ASP A 753 -1.70 -13.44 2.13
C ASP A 753 -1.09 -14.77 1.69
N SER A 754 -1.05 -15.01 0.38
CA SER A 754 -0.54 -16.26 -0.20
C SER A 754 -1.20 -17.49 0.45
N GLU A 755 -2.53 -17.44 0.59
CA GLU A 755 -3.39 -18.46 1.21
C GLU A 755 -3.22 -18.67 2.73
N SER A 756 -2.39 -17.87 3.39
CA SER A 756 -2.20 -17.92 4.85
C SER A 756 -2.96 -16.79 5.54
N TRP A 757 -3.77 -17.10 6.55
CA TRP A 757 -4.51 -16.09 7.33
C TRP A 757 -3.54 -15.25 8.19
N ILE A 758 -3.69 -13.91 8.12
CA ILE A 758 -2.85 -12.94 8.83
C ILE A 758 -3.44 -12.53 10.19
N ASP A 759 -3.56 -13.48 11.12
CA ASP A 759 -4.25 -13.28 12.42
C ASP A 759 -3.62 -12.18 13.29
N SER A 760 -2.32 -12.29 13.64
CA SER A 760 -1.66 -11.38 14.59
C SER A 760 -1.56 -9.91 14.15
N GLU A 761 -1.85 -9.64 12.88
CA GLU A 761 -1.78 -8.31 12.27
C GLU A 761 -3.16 -7.66 12.19
N GLN A 762 -4.23 -8.40 12.48
CA GLN A 762 -5.61 -7.92 12.40
C GLN A 762 -6.08 -7.30 13.72
N ILE A 763 -6.50 -6.04 13.65
CA ILE A 763 -7.17 -5.35 14.75
C ILE A 763 -8.67 -5.30 14.43
N GLU A 764 -9.46 -6.11 15.14
CA GLU A 764 -10.87 -6.32 14.82
C GLU A 764 -11.82 -5.53 15.74
N ASN A 765 -12.59 -4.64 15.13
CA ASN A 765 -13.53 -3.76 15.80
C ASN A 765 -14.95 -3.96 15.25
N THR A 766 -15.78 -4.76 15.94
CA THR A 766 -17.15 -5.08 15.51
C THR A 766 -18.11 -5.36 16.67
N ASN A 767 -19.40 -5.12 16.47
CA ASN A 767 -20.50 -5.45 17.38
C ASN A 767 -21.04 -6.88 17.13
N LYS A 768 -21.77 -7.44 18.10
CA LYS A 768 -22.28 -8.81 18.04
C LYS A 768 -23.60 -8.92 17.29
N ILE A 769 -23.81 -10.10 16.73
CA ILE A 769 -25.07 -10.57 16.14
C ILE A 769 -25.57 -11.71 17.03
N ASN A 770 -26.66 -11.47 17.75
CA ASN A 770 -27.32 -12.49 18.55
C ASN A 770 -28.40 -13.18 17.72
N ILE A 771 -28.25 -14.47 17.49
CA ILE A 771 -29.24 -15.27 16.76
C ILE A 771 -30.12 -16.00 17.77
N SER A 772 -31.42 -15.72 17.71
CA SER A 772 -32.45 -16.39 18.51
C SER A 772 -33.12 -17.53 17.73
N GLN A 773 -33.46 -18.61 18.42
CA GLN A 773 -34.13 -19.78 17.83
C GLN A 773 -35.37 -20.20 18.66
N VAL A 774 -36.38 -20.76 17.98
CA VAL A 774 -37.51 -21.49 18.62
C VAL A 774 -37.39 -22.96 18.25
N VAL A 775 -37.37 -23.83 19.26
CA VAL A 775 -37.46 -25.28 19.06
C VAL A 775 -38.78 -25.76 19.61
N PHE A 776 -39.69 -26.09 18.70
CA PHE A 776 -41.00 -26.65 19.01
C PHE A 776 -40.96 -28.18 18.96
N LYS A 777 -41.20 -28.85 20.09
CA LYS A 777 -41.19 -30.33 20.21
C LYS A 777 -42.57 -30.83 20.64
N PRO A 778 -43.47 -31.16 19.70
CA PRO A 778 -44.74 -31.80 20.04
C PRO A 778 -44.51 -33.28 20.34
N SER A 779 -45.28 -33.87 21.26
CA SER A 779 -45.17 -35.29 21.60
C SER A 779 -45.69 -36.18 20.45
N SER A 780 -46.91 -35.89 20.00
CA SER A 780 -47.60 -36.48 18.85
C SER A 780 -48.76 -35.55 18.48
N ILE A 781 -48.89 -35.19 17.21
CA ILE A 781 -49.92 -34.24 16.76
C ILE A 781 -50.70 -34.84 15.60
N ASN A 782 -51.95 -35.19 15.87
CA ASN A 782 -52.91 -35.72 14.89
C ASN A 782 -54.29 -35.13 15.19
N THR A 783 -55.18 -35.21 14.22
CA THR A 783 -56.60 -34.96 14.44
C THR A 783 -57.21 -36.05 15.33
N GLU A 784 -58.24 -35.68 16.10
CA GLU A 784 -58.95 -36.61 17.01
C GLU A 784 -59.65 -37.76 16.26
N LEU A 785 -60.20 -37.48 15.08
CA LEU A 785 -60.81 -38.46 14.18
C LEU A 785 -59.91 -38.68 12.96
N GLU A 786 -60.02 -39.85 12.34
CA GLU A 786 -59.29 -40.19 11.10
C GLU A 786 -59.85 -39.42 9.89
N LYS A 787 -61.17 -39.19 9.87
CA LYS A 787 -61.90 -38.53 8.79
C LYS A 787 -63.05 -37.69 9.33
N TYR A 788 -63.35 -36.59 8.66
CA TYR A 788 -64.35 -35.61 9.07
C TYR A 788 -65.33 -35.32 7.94
N GLU A 789 -66.58 -35.04 8.29
CA GLU A 789 -67.56 -34.44 7.36
C GLU A 789 -67.21 -32.97 7.07
N PRO A 790 -67.73 -32.40 5.96
CA PRO A 790 -67.37 -31.04 5.55
C PRO A 790 -67.88 -29.93 6.50
N ASN A 791 -68.86 -30.24 7.35
CA ASN A 791 -69.38 -29.39 8.44
C ASN A 791 -68.96 -29.88 9.85
N GLY A 792 -68.00 -30.81 9.91
CA GLY A 792 -67.54 -31.44 11.14
C GLY A 792 -66.75 -30.50 12.05
N VAL A 793 -66.39 -31.01 13.23
CA VAL A 793 -65.54 -30.29 14.19
C VAL A 793 -64.19 -30.96 14.23
N VAL A 794 -63.16 -30.28 13.71
CA VAL A 794 -61.79 -30.78 13.75
C VAL A 794 -61.14 -30.36 15.06
N THR A 795 -60.76 -31.33 15.87
CA THR A 795 -60.04 -31.11 17.13
C THR A 795 -58.64 -31.71 17.02
N ILE A 796 -57.63 -30.96 17.46
CA ILE A 796 -56.24 -31.41 17.57
C ILE A 796 -55.78 -31.11 19.00
N LYS A 797 -55.47 -32.16 19.74
CA LYS A 797 -54.92 -32.06 21.10
C LYS A 797 -53.54 -32.65 21.15
N SER A 798 -52.57 -31.89 21.65
CA SER A 798 -51.20 -32.35 21.85
C SER A 798 -50.60 -31.68 23.07
N ALA A 799 -49.67 -32.36 23.73
CA ALA A 799 -48.79 -31.75 24.71
C ALA A 799 -47.40 -31.63 24.10
N GLY A 800 -46.62 -30.63 24.52
CA GLY A 800 -45.24 -30.53 24.11
C GLY A 800 -44.45 -29.51 24.91
N THR A 801 -43.24 -29.26 24.45
CA THR A 801 -42.39 -28.20 24.96
C THR A 801 -42.02 -27.23 23.85
N VAL A 802 -42.08 -25.94 24.16
CA VAL A 802 -41.46 -24.88 23.35
C VAL A 802 -40.24 -24.41 24.11
N GLN A 803 -39.07 -24.65 23.55
CA GLN A 803 -37.82 -24.12 24.08
C GLN A 803 -37.36 -22.99 23.19
N THR A 804 -36.92 -21.88 23.79
CA THR A 804 -36.24 -20.82 23.05
C THR A 804 -34.76 -20.81 23.36
N PHE A 805 -34.00 -20.11 22.52
CA PHE A 805 -32.62 -19.77 22.81
C PHE A 805 -32.47 -18.28 22.53
N ASN A 806 -32.12 -17.49 23.55
CA ASN A 806 -32.12 -16.03 23.51
C ASN A 806 -33.50 -15.44 23.14
N GLY A 807 -34.59 -16.08 23.61
CA GLY A 807 -35.98 -15.71 23.28
C GLY A 807 -36.89 -15.48 24.49
N GLU A 808 -36.33 -15.44 25.68
CA GLU A 808 -37.06 -15.29 26.94
C GLU A 808 -37.98 -14.05 26.94
N GLY A 809 -39.24 -14.24 27.36
CA GLY A 809 -40.24 -13.18 27.45
C GLY A 809 -40.88 -12.76 26.11
N LYS A 810 -40.49 -13.37 24.98
CA LYS A 810 -41.17 -13.17 23.70
C LYS A 810 -42.47 -13.99 23.64
N GLN A 811 -43.46 -13.47 22.90
CA GLN A 811 -44.71 -14.18 22.60
C GLN A 811 -44.50 -15.09 21.39
N LEU A 812 -45.24 -16.19 21.31
CA LEU A 812 -45.28 -17.06 20.12
C LEU A 812 -46.66 -16.98 19.47
N TYR A 813 -46.71 -16.68 18.18
CA TYR A 813 -47.93 -16.73 17.38
C TYR A 813 -47.82 -17.81 16.31
N GLY A 814 -48.93 -18.46 16.00
CA GLY A 814 -49.04 -19.37 14.87
C GLY A 814 -50.04 -18.87 13.83
N ASN A 815 -49.61 -18.90 12.58
CA ASN A 815 -50.41 -18.72 11.39
C ASN A 815 -50.90 -20.09 10.91
N ILE A 816 -52.21 -20.25 10.82
CA ILE A 816 -52.88 -21.51 10.52
C ILE A 816 -53.42 -21.44 9.10
N LYS A 817 -53.02 -22.43 8.29
CA LYS A 817 -53.35 -22.53 6.88
C LYS A 817 -53.77 -23.94 6.52
N ILE A 818 -54.63 -24.07 5.51
CA ILE A 818 -55.02 -25.37 4.96
C ILE A 818 -54.38 -25.53 3.58
N TYR A 819 -53.83 -26.70 3.31
CA TYR A 819 -53.26 -27.08 2.03
C TYR A 819 -53.95 -28.32 1.50
N ASN A 820 -54.24 -28.36 0.20
CA ASN A 820 -54.77 -29.55 -0.45
C ASN A 820 -53.66 -30.59 -0.72
N ALA A 821 -54.03 -31.75 -1.28
CA ALA A 821 -53.09 -32.83 -1.62
C ALA A 821 -51.99 -32.43 -2.63
N GLU A 822 -52.23 -31.42 -3.47
CA GLU A 822 -51.27 -30.87 -4.44
C GLU A 822 -50.29 -29.86 -3.80
N GLY A 823 -50.47 -29.54 -2.51
CA GLY A 823 -49.65 -28.55 -1.81
C GLY A 823 -50.06 -27.10 -2.06
N LYS A 824 -51.23 -26.86 -2.67
CA LYS A 824 -51.81 -25.52 -2.87
C LYS A 824 -52.59 -25.10 -1.64
N GLN A 825 -52.39 -23.86 -1.19
CA GLN A 825 -53.16 -23.27 -0.09
C GLN A 825 -54.64 -23.14 -0.50
N VAL A 826 -55.54 -23.53 0.39
CA VAL A 826 -57.00 -23.33 0.29
C VAL A 826 -57.49 -22.54 1.49
N ASP A 827 -58.59 -21.82 1.31
CA ASP A 827 -59.15 -20.98 2.37
C ASP A 827 -59.81 -21.83 3.45
N ILE A 828 -59.67 -21.40 4.71
CA ILE A 828 -60.50 -21.88 5.81
C ILE A 828 -61.96 -21.56 5.47
N PRO A 829 -62.89 -22.54 5.53
CA PRO A 829 -64.29 -22.35 5.14
C PRO A 829 -64.98 -21.15 5.80
N ILE A 830 -65.73 -20.39 5.00
CA ILE A 830 -66.48 -19.24 5.50
C ILE A 830 -67.63 -19.75 6.40
N GLY A 831 -67.63 -19.29 7.65
CA GLY A 831 -68.56 -19.75 8.69
C GLY A 831 -67.89 -20.65 9.74
N SER A 832 -66.62 -21.02 9.56
CA SER A 832 -65.87 -21.74 10.59
C SER A 832 -65.56 -20.86 11.79
N GLU A 833 -65.56 -21.46 12.98
CA GLU A 833 -65.05 -20.85 14.21
C GLU A 833 -63.76 -21.56 14.63
N ILE A 834 -62.69 -20.81 14.84
CA ILE A 834 -61.41 -21.36 15.28
C ILE A 834 -61.12 -20.91 16.70
N THR A 835 -60.81 -21.89 17.55
CA THR A 835 -60.27 -21.64 18.88
C THR A 835 -58.94 -22.35 19.06
N LEU A 836 -57.97 -21.67 19.67
CA LEU A 836 -56.71 -22.25 20.09
C LEU A 836 -56.49 -21.98 21.58
N ASN A 837 -56.28 -23.03 22.36
CA ASN A 837 -56.07 -22.98 23.81
C ASN A 837 -57.16 -22.17 24.54
N GLY A 838 -58.41 -22.29 24.08
CA GLY A 838 -59.57 -21.57 24.62
C GLY A 838 -59.76 -20.14 24.11
N ASN A 839 -58.83 -19.60 23.32
CA ASN A 839 -58.95 -18.27 22.72
C ASN A 839 -59.53 -18.35 21.30
N THR A 840 -60.55 -17.55 21.01
CA THR A 840 -61.11 -17.42 19.66
C THR A 840 -60.15 -16.68 18.74
N CYS A 841 -59.89 -17.24 17.56
CA CYS A 841 -59.06 -16.60 16.55
C CYS A 841 -59.90 -15.96 15.44
N THR A 842 -59.43 -14.84 14.92
CA THR A 842 -60.12 -14.13 13.83
C THR A 842 -59.64 -14.63 12.48
N ILE A 843 -60.58 -15.11 11.65
CA ILE A 843 -60.29 -15.53 10.27
C ILE A 843 -60.26 -14.30 9.37
N VAL A 844 -59.16 -14.10 8.65
CA VAL A 844 -58.97 -13.01 7.70
C VAL A 844 -58.44 -13.60 6.40
N ASN A 845 -59.15 -13.36 5.30
CA ASN A 845 -58.79 -13.83 3.95
C ASN A 845 -58.44 -15.33 3.89
N GLY A 846 -59.30 -16.19 4.47
CA GLY A 846 -59.13 -17.64 4.42
C GLY A 846 -57.99 -18.21 5.28
N THR A 847 -57.35 -17.39 6.13
CA THR A 847 -56.32 -17.83 7.09
C THR A 847 -56.59 -17.27 8.48
N THR A 848 -55.91 -17.77 9.50
CA THR A 848 -56.03 -17.20 10.85
C THR A 848 -54.68 -17.14 11.54
N GLN A 849 -54.52 -16.12 12.38
CA GLN A 849 -53.36 -15.98 13.25
C GLN A 849 -53.82 -16.07 14.71
N CYS A 850 -53.17 -16.95 15.47
CA CYS A 850 -53.52 -17.21 16.86
C CYS A 850 -52.27 -17.07 17.74
N LYS A 851 -52.42 -16.56 18.95
CA LYS A 851 -51.36 -16.60 19.96
C LYS A 851 -51.23 -18.03 20.50
N PHE A 852 -50.04 -18.59 20.43
CA PHE A 852 -49.70 -19.93 20.93
C PHE A 852 -49.26 -19.87 22.40
N LEU A 853 -48.38 -18.93 22.73
CA LEU A 853 -47.79 -18.75 24.06
C LEU A 853 -47.57 -17.27 24.37
N ASP A 854 -47.84 -16.87 25.62
CA ASP A 854 -47.64 -15.49 26.08
C ASP A 854 -46.17 -15.19 26.39
N ASN A 855 -45.45 -16.14 26.99
CA ASN A 855 -44.05 -15.97 27.36
C ASN A 855 -43.30 -17.27 27.09
N CYS A 856 -42.35 -17.22 26.18
CA CYS A 856 -41.39 -18.30 25.99
C CYS A 856 -40.26 -18.22 27.02
N THR A 857 -39.67 -19.37 27.35
CA THR A 857 -38.50 -19.48 28.23
C THR A 857 -37.40 -20.30 27.57
N ASP A 858 -36.15 -19.90 27.83
CA ASP A 858 -35.00 -20.62 27.29
C ASP A 858 -34.78 -22.00 27.97
N SER A 859 -35.33 -22.17 29.18
CA SER A 859 -35.39 -23.45 29.91
C SER A 859 -36.47 -24.40 29.38
N GLY A 860 -37.32 -23.96 28.46
CA GLY A 860 -38.45 -24.71 27.94
C GLY A 860 -39.74 -24.43 28.70
N THR A 861 -40.79 -24.12 27.95
CA THR A 861 -42.16 -23.92 28.44
C THR A 861 -43.01 -25.10 28.00
N SER A 862 -43.55 -25.86 28.95
CA SER A 862 -44.56 -26.87 28.66
C SER A 862 -45.84 -26.21 28.18
N TYR A 863 -46.44 -26.72 27.11
CA TYR A 863 -47.68 -26.20 26.57
C TYR A 863 -48.65 -27.34 26.23
N ASN A 864 -49.94 -27.05 26.38
CA ASN A 864 -51.01 -27.87 25.86
C ASN A 864 -51.51 -27.18 24.59
N PHE A 865 -51.41 -27.88 23.48
CA PHE A 865 -52.01 -27.53 22.20
C PHE A 865 -53.44 -28.05 22.18
N ASP A 866 -54.42 -27.15 22.21
CA ASP A 866 -55.84 -27.49 22.04
C ASP A 866 -56.43 -26.62 20.93
N PHE A 867 -56.34 -27.13 19.70
CA PHE A 867 -56.89 -26.48 18.52
C PHE A 867 -58.24 -27.10 18.17
N LYS A 868 -59.22 -26.24 17.90
CA LYS A 868 -60.54 -26.64 17.40
C LYS A 868 -60.92 -25.74 16.23
N MET A 869 -61.35 -26.38 15.14
CA MET A 869 -61.99 -25.76 13.99
C MET A 869 -63.42 -26.30 13.89
N ASP A 870 -64.39 -25.49 14.29
CA ASP A 870 -65.81 -25.84 14.26
C ASP A 870 -66.42 -25.38 12.93
N MET A 871 -66.81 -26.32 12.08
CA MET A 871 -67.36 -26.02 10.75
C MET A 871 -68.88 -26.16 10.68
N LYS A 872 -69.57 -26.31 11.82
CA LYS A 872 -71.03 -26.55 11.84
C LYS A 872 -71.87 -25.42 11.24
N ASN A 873 -71.35 -24.19 11.29
CA ASN A 873 -72.02 -23.00 10.74
C ASN A 873 -71.62 -22.71 9.27
N VAL A 874 -70.82 -23.59 8.65
CA VAL A 874 -70.40 -23.47 7.25
C VAL A 874 -71.54 -23.90 6.33
N LEU A 875 -71.99 -22.98 5.47
CA LEU A 875 -72.98 -23.25 4.44
C LEU A 875 -72.41 -24.20 3.36
N GLU A 876 -73.25 -25.05 2.78
CA GLU A 876 -72.89 -26.08 1.79
C GLU A 876 -71.93 -25.57 0.69
N GLN A 877 -72.18 -24.39 0.13
CA GLN A 877 -71.35 -23.80 -0.94
C GLN A 877 -69.94 -23.37 -0.51
N ASN A 878 -69.67 -23.28 0.80
CA ASN A 878 -68.40 -22.85 1.37
C ASN A 878 -67.60 -24.01 2.00
N GLN A 879 -68.13 -25.23 1.96
CA GLN A 879 -67.50 -26.40 2.58
C GLN A 879 -66.23 -26.85 1.85
N LEU A 880 -65.32 -27.49 2.59
CA LEU A 880 -64.20 -28.21 1.96
C LEU A 880 -64.75 -29.40 1.17
N LEU A 881 -64.30 -29.56 -0.08
CA LEU A 881 -64.63 -30.75 -0.86
C LEU A 881 -63.99 -31.99 -0.25
N ALA A 882 -64.62 -33.16 -0.45
CA ALA A 882 -64.02 -34.43 -0.04
C ALA A 882 -62.61 -34.62 -0.62
N GLY A 883 -61.66 -34.99 0.23
CA GLY A 883 -60.25 -35.12 -0.14
C GLY A 883 -59.29 -35.07 1.05
N ASN A 884 -58.00 -35.21 0.73
CA ASN A 884 -56.91 -35.12 1.70
C ASN A 884 -56.35 -33.70 1.73
N TYR A 885 -56.17 -33.19 2.94
CA TYR A 885 -55.64 -31.87 3.25
C TYR A 885 -54.57 -31.97 4.33
N LYS A 886 -53.88 -30.85 4.54
CA LYS A 886 -52.97 -30.65 5.66
C LYS A 886 -53.27 -29.31 6.32
N ILE A 887 -53.39 -29.31 7.64
CA ILE A 887 -53.41 -28.09 8.44
C ILE A 887 -51.95 -27.78 8.81
N LYS A 888 -51.44 -26.66 8.30
CA LYS A 888 -50.09 -26.17 8.60
C LYS A 888 -50.17 -25.10 9.69
N PHE A 889 -49.43 -25.31 10.77
CA PHE A 889 -49.25 -24.37 11.87
C PHE A 889 -47.85 -23.77 11.77
N ALA A 890 -47.73 -22.61 11.12
CA ALA A 890 -46.48 -21.88 10.98
C ALA A 890 -46.30 -20.93 12.18
N TYR A 891 -45.26 -21.07 12.98
CA TYR A 891 -45.05 -20.28 14.20
C TYR A 891 -43.94 -19.24 14.05
N ALA A 892 -44.10 -18.10 14.72
CA ALA A 892 -43.15 -16.99 14.74
C ALA A 892 -43.17 -16.26 16.08
N PHE A 893 -42.07 -15.61 16.42
CA PHE A 893 -42.01 -14.72 17.57
C PHE A 893 -42.82 -13.44 17.33
N ALA A 894 -43.40 -12.91 18.41
CA ALA A 894 -44.05 -11.62 18.44
C ALA A 894 -43.60 -10.81 19.67
N GLN A 895 -43.69 -9.49 19.57
CA GLN A 895 -43.43 -8.56 20.65
C GLN A 895 -44.55 -7.51 20.68
N ASN A 896 -45.18 -7.31 21.84
CA ASN A 896 -46.35 -6.43 21.98
C ASN A 896 -47.48 -6.76 20.98
N ASP A 897 -47.77 -8.06 20.79
CA ASP A 897 -48.76 -8.59 19.85
C ASP A 897 -48.49 -8.25 18.36
N LEU A 898 -47.33 -7.70 18.02
CA LEU A 898 -46.84 -7.49 16.66
C LEU A 898 -45.88 -8.62 16.27
N LEU A 899 -46.16 -9.29 15.14
CA LEU A 899 -45.27 -10.30 14.56
C LEU A 899 -43.91 -9.67 14.27
N ASN A 900 -42.86 -10.31 14.78
CA ASN A 900 -41.49 -9.84 14.60
C ASN A 900 -40.76 -10.82 13.67
N GLY A 901 -40.75 -10.50 12.37
CA GLY A 901 -39.94 -11.21 11.37
C GLY A 901 -40.59 -12.42 10.67
N ASN A 902 -39.73 -13.24 10.07
CA ASN A 902 -40.10 -14.42 9.26
C ASN A 902 -40.52 -15.61 10.14
N ILE A 903 -41.22 -16.59 9.55
CA ILE A 903 -41.72 -17.83 10.19
C ILE A 903 -40.59 -18.65 10.80
N ALA A 904 -40.51 -18.74 12.13
CA ALA A 904 -39.49 -19.52 12.84
C ALA A 904 -39.57 -21.04 12.55
N GLY A 905 -40.75 -21.57 12.21
CA GLY A 905 -40.90 -22.97 11.78
C GLY A 905 -42.35 -23.35 11.52
N TRP A 906 -42.63 -24.62 11.21
CA TRP A 906 -44.00 -25.10 11.02
C TRP A 906 -44.22 -26.54 11.47
N ILE A 907 -45.49 -26.89 11.69
CA ILE A 907 -45.98 -28.24 11.97
C ILE A 907 -47.08 -28.55 10.96
N ASP A 908 -47.03 -29.73 10.35
CA ASP A 908 -48.06 -30.20 9.43
C ASP A 908 -48.90 -31.30 10.09
N VAL A 909 -50.22 -31.15 10.08
CA VAL A 909 -51.17 -32.14 10.61
C VAL A 909 -52.08 -32.62 9.48
N PRO A 910 -52.20 -33.93 9.22
CA PRO A 910 -53.08 -34.45 8.18
C PRO A 910 -54.56 -34.22 8.52
N LEU A 911 -55.37 -33.91 7.51
CA LEU A 911 -56.83 -33.75 7.61
C LEU A 911 -57.48 -34.45 6.43
N THR A 912 -58.48 -35.30 6.68
CA THR A 912 -59.25 -35.96 5.61
C THR A 912 -60.71 -35.55 5.69
N ILE A 913 -61.25 -34.98 4.62
CA ILE A 913 -62.67 -34.66 4.48
C ILE A 913 -63.34 -35.73 3.63
N ILE A 914 -64.48 -36.23 4.09
CA ILE A 914 -65.32 -37.20 3.37
C ILE A 914 -66.69 -36.59 3.09
N ASP A 915 -67.34 -37.12 2.06
CA ASP A 915 -68.71 -36.76 1.70
C ASP A 915 -69.55 -38.04 1.66
N TYR A 916 -70.75 -37.95 2.22
CA TYR A 916 -71.69 -39.06 2.34
C TYR A 916 -72.84 -38.88 1.35
N SER A 917 -73.05 -39.87 0.48
CA SER A 917 -74.09 -39.79 -0.56
C SER A 917 -75.50 -40.14 -0.08
N ASP A 918 -75.65 -40.74 1.10
CA ASP A 918 -76.91 -41.28 1.62
C ASP A 918 -77.37 -40.55 2.89
N ASN A 919 -78.69 -40.37 3.07
CA ASN A 919 -79.26 -39.90 4.34
C ASN A 919 -79.27 -41.07 5.34
N TYR A 920 -78.48 -40.96 6.41
CA TYR A 920 -78.45 -41.93 7.50
C TYR A 920 -79.31 -41.48 8.68
N GLY A 921 -80.04 -42.41 9.29
CA GLY A 921 -80.96 -42.10 10.38
C GLY A 921 -81.09 -43.25 11.37
N ILE A 922 -81.34 -42.93 12.64
CA ILE A 922 -81.67 -43.91 13.68
C ILE A 922 -83.13 -43.75 14.10
N ASP A 923 -83.89 -44.83 14.04
CA ASP A 923 -85.24 -44.89 14.59
C ASP A 923 -85.27 -45.70 15.89
N VAL A 924 -86.16 -45.31 16.81
CA VAL A 924 -86.23 -45.84 18.17
C VAL A 924 -87.66 -46.28 18.45
N SER A 925 -87.85 -47.56 18.77
CA SER A 925 -89.14 -48.16 19.15
C SER A 925 -89.05 -48.87 20.50
N ILE A 926 -90.17 -49.06 21.20
CA ILE A 926 -90.22 -49.64 22.55
C ILE A 926 -91.12 -50.89 22.51
N ASP A 927 -90.70 -51.98 23.15
CA ASP A 927 -91.52 -53.19 23.25
C ASP A 927 -92.77 -52.94 24.09
N ASN A 928 -93.95 -53.08 23.48
CA ASN A 928 -95.23 -52.83 24.12
C ASN A 928 -95.68 -54.01 25.01
N SER A 929 -95.80 -53.77 26.32
CA SER A 929 -96.57 -54.65 27.22
C SER A 929 -98.04 -54.21 27.22
N GLU A 930 -98.91 -55.05 26.64
CA GLU A 930 -100.38 -55.01 26.61
C GLU A 930 -101.09 -53.66 26.92
N ASN A 931 -101.63 -53.02 25.86
CA ASN A 931 -102.61 -51.92 25.83
C ASN A 931 -102.16 -50.46 26.10
N LEU A 932 -101.01 -50.03 25.55
CA LEU A 932 -100.66 -48.60 25.44
C LEU A 932 -100.39 -48.23 23.97
N ALA A 933 -100.76 -47.00 23.58
CA ALA A 933 -100.57 -46.49 22.22
C ALA A 933 -99.07 -46.24 21.92
N GLU A 934 -98.69 -46.25 20.64
CA GLU A 934 -97.31 -46.00 20.15
C GLU A 934 -96.84 -44.53 20.32
N ASP A 935 -97.42 -43.76 21.25
CA ASP A 935 -96.82 -42.48 21.59
C ASP A 935 -95.51 -42.73 22.36
N LYS A 936 -94.43 -42.04 21.96
CA LYS A 936 -93.04 -42.20 22.45
C LYS A 936 -92.83 -41.84 23.93
N LEU A 937 -93.88 -41.91 24.75
CA LEU A 937 -93.94 -41.48 26.13
C LEU A 937 -94.46 -42.61 27.02
N GLN A 938 -93.53 -43.26 27.72
CA GLN A 938 -93.83 -44.41 28.57
C GLN A 938 -94.00 -43.99 30.03
N LEU A 939 -94.97 -44.59 30.72
CA LEU A 939 -95.24 -44.30 32.13
C LEU A 939 -94.54 -45.31 33.03
N ILE A 940 -93.84 -44.80 34.05
CA ILE A 940 -93.13 -45.58 35.07
C ILE A 940 -93.76 -45.30 36.43
N THR A 941 -94.03 -46.34 37.21
CA THR A 941 -94.63 -46.20 38.55
C THR A 941 -93.55 -45.89 39.58
N LYS A 942 -93.73 -44.82 40.37
CA LYS A 942 -92.81 -44.51 41.47
C LYS A 942 -92.78 -45.64 42.51
N GLY A 943 -91.59 -45.95 43.04
CA GLY A 943 -91.43 -46.93 44.12
C GLY A 943 -91.38 -48.39 43.65
N LYS A 944 -91.27 -48.63 42.34
CA LYS A 944 -91.07 -49.95 41.76
C LYS A 944 -89.88 -49.94 40.81
N GLU A 945 -89.08 -50.99 40.84
CA GLU A 945 -88.15 -51.26 39.76
C GLU A 945 -88.93 -51.70 38.52
N GLU A 946 -88.76 -50.95 37.43
CA GLU A 946 -89.37 -51.27 36.15
C GLU A 946 -88.30 -51.36 35.07
N VAL A 947 -88.53 -52.20 34.06
CA VAL A 947 -87.64 -52.36 32.91
C VAL A 947 -88.42 -52.12 31.63
N ARG A 948 -87.78 -51.50 30.64
CA ARG A 948 -88.27 -51.37 29.27
C ARG A 948 -87.20 -51.86 28.31
N ILE A 949 -87.62 -52.44 27.19
CA ILE A 949 -86.73 -52.79 26.08
C ILE A 949 -86.99 -51.82 24.94
N ILE A 950 -85.92 -51.23 24.43
CA ILE A 950 -85.93 -50.24 23.35
C ILE A 950 -85.15 -50.82 22.18
N HIS A 951 -85.75 -50.87 21.00
CA HIS A 951 -85.10 -51.29 19.76
C HIS A 951 -84.66 -50.08 18.96
N THR A 952 -83.45 -50.12 18.43
CA THR A 952 -82.94 -49.14 17.48
C THR A 952 -82.85 -49.74 16.10
N ASN A 953 -83.38 -49.05 15.09
CA ASN A 953 -83.24 -49.44 13.70
C ASN A 953 -82.48 -48.36 12.93
N CYS A 954 -81.33 -48.70 12.35
CA CYS A 954 -80.52 -47.77 11.58
C CYS A 954 -80.88 -47.87 10.09
N SER A 955 -81.08 -46.73 9.45
CA SER A 955 -81.34 -46.60 8.01
C SER A 955 -80.07 -46.18 7.26
N GLY A 956 -79.88 -46.74 6.06
CA GLY A 956 -78.67 -46.58 5.23
C GLY A 956 -77.57 -47.61 5.52
N GLN A 957 -76.62 -47.79 4.59
CA GLN A 957 -75.45 -48.67 4.79
C GLN A 957 -74.23 -47.86 5.26
N LEU A 958 -74.10 -47.69 6.57
CA LEU A 958 -72.86 -47.22 7.20
C LEU A 958 -71.92 -48.40 7.45
N GLU A 959 -70.63 -48.20 7.26
CA GLU A 959 -69.62 -49.21 7.54
C GLU A 959 -69.31 -49.23 9.06
N ASN A 960 -69.62 -50.35 9.72
CA ASN A 960 -69.41 -50.57 11.16
C ASN A 960 -69.92 -49.42 12.07
N PRO A 961 -71.21 -49.01 11.97
CA PRO A 961 -71.75 -47.96 12.82
C PRO A 961 -71.86 -48.43 14.27
N PHE A 962 -71.87 -47.49 15.20
CA PHE A 962 -72.15 -47.75 16.60
C PHE A 962 -73.07 -46.68 17.19
N VAL A 963 -73.83 -47.04 18.23
CA VAL A 963 -74.80 -46.13 18.87
C VAL A 963 -74.30 -45.78 20.27
N LYS A 964 -74.25 -44.48 20.59
CA LYS A 964 -74.08 -44.02 21.97
C LYS A 964 -75.44 -43.72 22.57
N VAL A 965 -75.61 -44.10 23.84
CA VAL A 965 -76.87 -43.89 24.56
C VAL A 965 -76.62 -43.02 25.78
N SER A 966 -77.45 -41.99 25.97
CA SER A 966 -77.39 -41.09 27.12
C SER A 966 -78.76 -40.91 27.76
N VAL A 967 -78.78 -40.64 29.08
CA VAL A 967 -80.03 -40.46 29.84
C VAL A 967 -80.04 -39.09 30.52
N VAL A 968 -81.12 -38.35 30.28
CA VAL A 968 -81.29 -36.97 30.74
C VAL A 968 -82.65 -36.78 31.40
N GLU A 969 -82.74 -35.87 32.36
CA GLU A 969 -83.97 -35.46 33.04
C GLU A 969 -84.42 -34.10 32.50
N LYS A 970 -85.73 -33.90 32.39
CA LYS A 970 -86.32 -32.62 32.03
C LYS A 970 -86.17 -31.65 33.22
N THR A 971 -85.36 -30.61 33.05
CA THR A 971 -85.03 -29.66 34.11
C THR A 971 -85.69 -28.29 33.92
N SER A 972 -86.19 -27.98 32.71
CA SER A 972 -87.01 -26.80 32.41
C SER A 972 -88.09 -27.15 31.37
N ASP A 973 -88.92 -26.18 30.97
CA ASP A 973 -89.98 -26.41 29.97
C ASP A 973 -89.46 -26.97 28.63
N PHE A 974 -88.23 -26.61 28.26
CA PHE A 974 -87.60 -27.00 26.99
C PHE A 974 -86.24 -27.71 27.14
N ASP A 975 -85.64 -27.69 28.33
CA ASP A 975 -84.29 -28.23 28.53
C ASP A 975 -84.29 -29.61 29.18
N TYR A 976 -83.35 -30.43 28.73
CA TYR A 976 -83.02 -31.73 29.30
C TYR A 976 -81.53 -31.74 29.65
N SER A 977 -81.19 -32.26 30.83
CA SER A 977 -79.81 -32.36 31.30
C SER A 977 -79.58 -33.62 32.11
N ALA A 978 -78.35 -34.12 32.14
CA ALA A 978 -77.99 -35.22 33.03
C ALA A 978 -77.98 -34.73 34.50
N THR A 979 -78.65 -35.44 35.39
CA THR A 979 -78.76 -35.12 36.82
C THR A 979 -78.37 -36.32 37.66
N GLU A 980 -78.15 -36.13 38.97
CA GLU A 980 -77.96 -37.27 39.88
C GLU A 980 -79.16 -38.23 39.88
N ASN A 981 -80.34 -37.71 39.56
CA ASN A 981 -81.55 -38.48 39.50
C ASN A 981 -81.69 -39.25 38.18
N SER A 982 -81.28 -38.68 37.03
CA SER A 982 -81.26 -39.40 35.74
C SER A 982 -80.26 -40.56 35.71
N LYS A 983 -79.19 -40.50 36.52
CA LYS A 983 -78.20 -41.59 36.68
C LYS A 983 -78.77 -42.86 37.34
N LYS A 984 -79.92 -42.76 38.02
CA LYS A 984 -80.62 -43.92 38.60
C LYS A 984 -81.32 -44.78 37.54
N ILE A 985 -81.33 -44.34 36.28
CA ILE A 985 -81.76 -45.11 35.12
C ILE A 985 -80.52 -45.73 34.48
N THR A 986 -80.52 -47.05 34.34
CA THR A 986 -79.40 -47.77 33.74
C THR A 986 -79.81 -48.32 32.38
N VAL A 987 -78.93 -48.18 31.38
CA VAL A 987 -79.16 -48.68 30.03
C VAL A 987 -78.07 -49.67 29.70
N ASN A 988 -78.46 -50.89 29.35
CA ASN A 988 -77.56 -51.95 28.93
C ASN A 988 -77.87 -52.35 27.49
N ASP A 989 -76.85 -52.39 26.63
CA ASP A 989 -76.94 -52.88 25.26
C ASP A 989 -76.97 -54.42 25.25
N ASN A 990 -77.96 -55.02 24.59
CA ASN A 990 -78.08 -56.47 24.47
C ASN A 990 -77.26 -57.04 23.29
N GLY A 991 -76.67 -56.20 22.44
CA GLY A 991 -75.80 -56.57 21.32
C GLY A 991 -76.54 -56.97 20.03
N ASP A 992 -77.86 -56.87 20.00
CA ASP A 992 -78.73 -57.21 18.87
C ASP A 992 -79.50 -56.00 18.32
N GLY A 993 -79.13 -54.78 18.72
CA GLY A 993 -79.86 -53.56 18.41
C GLY A 993 -81.01 -53.26 19.39
N SER A 994 -81.12 -54.02 20.49
CA SER A 994 -82.03 -53.73 21.60
C SER A 994 -81.28 -53.30 22.87
N TYR A 995 -81.89 -52.37 23.62
CA TYR A 995 -81.36 -51.78 24.83
C TYR A 995 -82.33 -52.00 25.99
N LYS A 996 -81.83 -52.63 27.07
CA LYS A 996 -82.56 -52.82 28.32
C LYS A 996 -82.40 -51.57 29.19
N VAL A 997 -83.47 -50.81 29.37
CA VAL A 997 -83.53 -49.63 30.23
C VAL A 997 -84.20 -50.01 31.55
N ALA A 998 -83.47 -49.94 32.65
CA ALA A 998 -83.97 -50.23 33.99
C ALA A 998 -84.09 -48.95 34.83
N PHE A 999 -85.27 -48.75 35.42
CA PHE A 999 -85.64 -47.63 36.27
C PHE A 999 -85.63 -48.08 37.73
N SER A 1000 -84.81 -47.43 38.57
CA SER A 1000 -84.75 -47.72 40.02
C SER A 1000 -86.06 -47.35 40.72
N ASP A 1001 -86.41 -48.11 41.76
CA ASP A 1001 -87.51 -47.80 42.70
C ASP A 1001 -87.36 -46.44 43.41
N SER A 1002 -86.11 -45.97 43.56
CA SER A 1002 -85.74 -44.69 44.17
C SER A 1002 -85.75 -43.49 43.21
N LEU A 1003 -86.22 -43.68 41.97
CA LEU A 1003 -86.31 -42.63 40.96
C LEU A 1003 -87.42 -41.62 41.30
N ASP A 1004 -87.12 -40.33 41.23
CA ASP A 1004 -88.11 -39.30 41.56
C ASP A 1004 -89.15 -39.09 40.44
N VAL A 1005 -90.29 -38.48 40.79
CA VAL A 1005 -91.33 -38.11 39.83
C VAL A 1005 -90.78 -37.07 38.86
N GLY A 1006 -90.89 -37.31 37.56
CA GLY A 1006 -90.27 -36.45 36.56
C GLY A 1006 -90.40 -36.99 35.14
N THR A 1007 -89.96 -36.20 34.16
CA THR A 1007 -89.84 -36.64 32.77
C THR A 1007 -88.37 -36.90 32.47
N TYR A 1008 -88.07 -38.08 31.95
CA TYR A 1008 -86.74 -38.51 31.58
C TYR A 1008 -86.71 -38.85 30.10
N ARG A 1009 -85.55 -38.73 29.48
CA ARG A 1009 -85.33 -39.04 28.08
C ARG A 1009 -84.08 -39.90 27.94
N VAL A 1010 -84.20 -40.97 27.18
CA VAL A 1010 -83.07 -41.77 26.73
C VAL A 1010 -82.82 -41.39 25.27
N ILE A 1011 -81.62 -40.90 24.98
CA ILE A 1011 -81.19 -40.42 23.67
C ILE A 1011 -80.26 -41.46 23.05
N PHE A 1012 -80.52 -41.81 21.79
CA PHE A 1012 -79.74 -42.73 20.98
C PHE A 1012 -79.10 -41.95 19.84
N GLU A 1013 -77.78 -41.93 19.80
CA GLU A 1013 -76.99 -41.19 18.82
C GLU A 1013 -76.22 -42.18 17.95
N LEU A 1014 -76.47 -42.14 16.63
CA LEU A 1014 -75.79 -42.97 15.64
C LEU A 1014 -74.46 -42.33 15.24
N PHE A 1015 -73.39 -43.11 15.30
CA PHE A 1015 -72.05 -42.73 14.87
C PHE A 1015 -71.53 -43.67 13.77
N ASP A 1016 -70.70 -43.15 12.89
CA ASP A 1016 -69.90 -43.95 11.96
C ASP A 1016 -68.70 -44.61 12.66
N LYS A 1017 -67.94 -45.47 11.96
CA LYS A 1017 -66.73 -46.08 12.51
C LYS A 1017 -65.60 -45.11 12.85
N TYR A 1018 -65.66 -43.88 12.34
CA TYR A 1018 -64.66 -42.84 12.56
C TYR A 1018 -65.00 -41.93 13.74
N GLY A 1019 -66.21 -42.02 14.30
CA GLY A 1019 -66.70 -41.21 15.40
C GLY A 1019 -67.49 -39.95 15.00
N ASN A 1020 -67.86 -39.80 13.72
CA ASN A 1020 -68.76 -38.72 13.28
C ASN A 1020 -70.21 -39.06 13.65
N LYS A 1021 -70.96 -38.09 14.20
CA LYS A 1021 -72.36 -38.26 14.56
C LYS A 1021 -73.25 -38.07 13.34
N MET A 1022 -73.99 -39.11 12.98
CA MET A 1022 -74.82 -39.13 11.76
C MET A 1022 -76.27 -38.70 12.02
N SER A 1023 -76.85 -39.15 13.13
CA SER A 1023 -78.25 -38.87 13.49
C SER A 1023 -78.48 -39.10 14.98
N GLU A 1024 -79.56 -38.56 15.54
CA GLU A 1024 -80.03 -38.90 16.88
C GLU A 1024 -81.55 -39.13 16.90
N ASN A 1025 -82.03 -39.89 17.87
CA ASN A 1025 -83.45 -40.06 18.18
C ASN A 1025 -83.59 -40.42 19.66
N PHE A 1026 -84.81 -40.43 20.21
CA PHE A 1026 -85.01 -40.54 21.65
C PHE A 1026 -86.33 -41.21 22.04
N ALA A 1027 -86.35 -41.72 23.27
CA ALA A 1027 -87.54 -42.22 23.97
C ALA A 1027 -87.78 -41.43 25.26
N ASN A 1028 -89.03 -41.00 25.51
CA ASN A 1028 -89.37 -40.26 26.73
C ASN A 1028 -90.10 -41.16 27.73
N PHE A 1029 -89.87 -40.89 29.02
CA PHE A 1029 -90.43 -41.61 30.15
C PHE A 1029 -90.98 -40.63 31.17
N ILE A 1030 -92.19 -40.85 31.70
CA ILE A 1030 -92.76 -40.09 32.81
C ILE A 1030 -92.87 -41.00 34.02
N VAL A 1031 -92.16 -40.66 35.10
CA VAL A 1031 -92.33 -41.30 36.40
C VAL A 1031 -93.44 -40.57 37.15
N ARG A 1032 -94.49 -41.30 37.54
CA ARG A 1032 -95.65 -40.75 38.27
C ARG A 1032 -95.94 -41.53 39.56
N LEU A 1033 -96.65 -40.87 40.49
CA LEU A 1033 -97.08 -41.45 41.77
C LEU A 1033 -98.03 -42.63 41.61
#